data_AF-A0A5N6MYB3-F1
#
_entry.id   AF-A0A5N6MYB3-F1
#
_cell.length_a   1.000
_cell.length_b   1.000
_cell.length_c   1.000
_cell.angle_alpha   90.00
_cell.angle_beta   90.00
_cell.angle_gamma   90.00
#
_symmetry.space_group_name_H-M   'P 1'
#
loop_
_entity.id
_entity.type
_entity.pdbx_description
1 polymer ?
#
loop_
_entity_poly.entity_id
_entity_poly.type
_entity_poly.pdbx_seq_one_letter_code
_entity_poly.pdbx_strand_id
1 'polypeptide(L)'
;MGKSEPQLPVYHRQHDHHQQNRDGSSFFVQCSRGFLRITRLFSFKCFFVLLLSVSVSLSAIFSVFHFHHGRSGFDARDSIKNSAAVQAYFRLEKPISFLIPQITRLEHDINDEIGVPGTQVAILSMHKSGASNWTDVVFGVISEPINSPINSVSLSVLRSSLIEVFTQSSNLTLTKSIFGTPSHFEILKFPGGITIIPNLSTHVLMLPQVLFNFTLHNSLHEIEENFLVLEEQLKSGLQLMPYESIFVQVTNKDGTTWHPPVTVQASVMSALGNLELQRLKELAREITRSPPAKNLGLDNSVFGKVKEISLSSYLYHTLDAPTPIPSPAPAPAPSPDQMGPTISPYMDNRHYRSLPPSSSPSPAVDPSCGGSLGPTHHALPPHGPQDLPPLPAVSYGSSTHNEKGLQKGLAPSPHSGLSSSWVKLSNCTNLTIVNNCHETIWPGIKPTNTTLTGGGFTLKPGESTVFSAPNGWGGRIWGRTGCGFDKNGNGTCQTGACGTTLTCTTPGDPPASIAEFTLGNTTFYDVSLVDGFNLPLTITPIQGKGDCRIAGCDNDLRANCPPELAFRSDGKITACRSACNVFESDEYCCKGMYSNPITCMPTNYSKIFKTACPIAYSYAYDDPTSIITCSTTDFVVSFCSPRNQTQQCSYHDNKLACNGSERLKQIAYMWTLFAISFPIVSQARIVS
;
A
#
# COMPACT_ATOMS: atom_id res chain seq x y z
N MET A 1 15.34 5.20 -72.78
CA MET A 1 15.99 6.26 -73.59
C MET A 1 16.74 7.17 -72.62
N GLY A 2 18.03 7.50 -72.74
CA GLY A 2 19.10 7.00 -73.61
C GLY A 2 20.37 7.86 -73.45
N LYS A 3 21.56 7.23 -73.49
CA LYS A 3 22.91 7.72 -73.90
C LYS A 3 23.40 9.16 -73.59
N SER A 4 24.69 9.46 -73.35
CA SER A 4 25.90 8.72 -72.90
C SER A 4 27.15 9.63 -73.04
N GLU A 5 27.95 9.83 -71.96
CA GLU A 5 29.42 10.07 -71.96
C GLU A 5 30.03 11.20 -72.86
N PRO A 6 31.37 11.47 -72.90
CA PRO A 6 32.56 10.79 -72.33
C PRO A 6 33.45 11.69 -71.41
N GLN A 7 34.71 11.39 -71.04
CA GLN A 7 35.45 10.19 -70.58
C GLN A 7 36.97 10.42 -70.80
N LEU A 8 37.80 10.25 -69.75
CA LEU A 8 39.26 9.95 -69.77
C LEU A 8 40.26 11.01 -70.34
N PRO A 9 41.62 10.89 -70.21
CA PRO A 9 42.45 9.66 -70.18
C PRO A 9 43.45 9.42 -69.04
N VAL A 10 43.92 8.17 -69.02
CA VAL A 10 44.98 7.52 -68.21
C VAL A 10 46.09 7.01 -69.15
N TYR A 11 47.36 6.89 -68.71
CA TYR A 11 48.46 6.02 -69.24
C TYR A 11 49.77 6.28 -68.44
N HIS A 12 50.82 5.43 -68.34
CA HIS A 12 50.97 3.96 -68.45
C HIS A 12 52.36 3.49 -67.91
N ARG A 13 52.49 2.19 -67.55
CA ARG A 13 53.52 1.16 -67.98
C ARG A 13 54.89 1.57 -68.59
N GLN A 14 56.01 0.82 -68.55
CA GLN A 14 56.43 -0.49 -67.97
C GLN A 14 57.98 -0.67 -68.11
N HIS A 15 58.54 -1.72 -67.48
CA HIS A 15 59.72 -2.54 -67.88
C HIS A 15 61.20 -2.05 -67.88
N ASP A 16 62.00 -2.83 -67.11
CA ASP A 16 63.20 -3.60 -67.48
C ASP A 16 64.64 -3.05 -67.69
N HIS A 17 65.55 -3.95 -67.22
CA HIS A 17 66.88 -4.32 -67.71
C HIS A 17 68.17 -3.59 -67.28
N HIS A 18 69.08 -4.44 -66.77
CA HIS A 18 70.53 -4.50 -66.99
C HIS A 18 71.46 -3.34 -66.56
N GLN A 19 72.17 -3.60 -65.45
CA GLN A 19 73.60 -4.03 -65.46
C GLN A 19 74.71 -2.99 -65.74
N GLN A 20 75.85 -3.24 -65.08
CA GLN A 20 77.17 -2.57 -65.19
C GLN A 20 77.23 -1.12 -64.66
N ASN A 21 78.39 -0.61 -64.24
CA ASN A 21 79.56 -1.17 -63.53
C ASN A 21 80.50 0.02 -63.21
N ARG A 22 81.45 -0.16 -62.27
CA ARG A 22 82.60 0.75 -62.05
C ARG A 22 82.31 2.17 -61.57
N ASP A 23 83.25 2.88 -60.96
CA ASP A 23 84.41 2.48 -60.13
C ASP A 23 84.70 3.66 -59.21
N GLY A 24 85.25 3.40 -58.03
CA GLY A 24 85.45 4.46 -57.02
C GLY A 24 86.08 3.94 -55.73
N SER A 25 87.06 3.06 -55.89
CA SER A 25 88.17 2.74 -54.98
C SER A 25 88.21 3.58 -53.68
N SER A 26 87.92 2.96 -52.53
CA SER A 26 88.85 2.09 -51.79
C SER A 26 89.96 2.86 -51.06
N PHE A 27 89.81 2.93 -49.73
CA PHE A 27 90.96 2.87 -48.84
C PHE A 27 91.09 1.42 -48.37
N PHE A 28 92.16 0.73 -48.78
CA PHE A 28 92.49 -0.65 -48.39
C PHE A 28 92.62 -0.73 -46.85
N VAL A 29 92.02 -1.70 -46.15
CA VAL A 29 92.25 -3.17 -46.18
C VAL A 29 93.61 -3.58 -45.61
N GLN A 30 93.61 -3.94 -44.32
CA GLN A 30 94.30 -5.11 -43.77
C GLN A 30 93.70 -5.40 -42.37
N CYS A 31 93.47 -6.64 -41.93
CA CYS A 31 93.93 -7.92 -42.48
C CYS A 31 92.85 -9.02 -42.38
N SER A 32 92.57 -9.69 -43.50
CA SER A 32 91.66 -10.85 -43.57
C SER A 32 92.36 -12.14 -43.12
N ARG A 33 92.32 -12.43 -41.81
CA ARG A 33 92.61 -13.78 -41.26
C ARG A 33 91.66 -14.08 -40.10
N GLY A 34 90.55 -14.78 -40.38
CA GLY A 34 89.56 -15.11 -39.35
C GLY A 34 88.25 -15.74 -39.81
N PHE A 35 87.88 -15.64 -41.10
CA PHE A 35 86.72 -16.36 -41.65
C PHE A 35 87.05 -17.83 -41.96
N LEU A 36 87.41 -18.59 -40.93
CA LEU A 36 87.25 -20.04 -40.84
C LEU A 36 87.39 -20.43 -39.36
N ARG A 37 86.37 -21.10 -38.78
CA ARG A 37 86.20 -21.44 -37.34
C ARG A 37 85.69 -20.32 -36.40
N ILE A 38 84.38 -20.07 -36.40
CA ILE A 38 83.50 -20.01 -35.21
C ILE A 38 82.06 -20.45 -35.62
N THR A 39 81.94 -21.43 -36.53
CA THR A 39 80.67 -22.10 -36.89
C THR A 39 80.47 -23.43 -36.14
N ARG A 40 81.13 -23.58 -34.99
CA ARG A 40 80.93 -24.64 -34.00
C ARG A 40 81.17 -24.07 -32.61
N LEU A 41 80.09 -23.71 -31.90
CA LEU A 41 79.93 -23.81 -30.43
C LEU A 41 78.63 -23.17 -29.89
N PHE A 42 77.81 -22.50 -30.71
CA PHE A 42 76.40 -22.35 -30.38
C PHE A 42 75.68 -23.69 -30.59
N SER A 43 75.76 -24.53 -29.55
CA SER A 43 74.88 -25.69 -29.42
C SER A 43 73.43 -25.25 -29.57
N PHE A 44 72.58 -26.04 -30.22
CA PHE A 44 71.12 -25.82 -30.22
C PHE A 44 70.57 -25.62 -28.80
N LYS A 45 71.21 -26.23 -27.78
CA LYS A 45 70.90 -25.99 -26.36
C LYS A 45 71.09 -24.53 -25.93
N CYS A 46 72.12 -23.81 -26.38
CA CYS A 46 72.30 -22.39 -26.04
C CYS A 46 71.23 -21.50 -26.68
N PHE A 47 70.87 -21.76 -27.94
CA PHE A 47 69.76 -21.04 -28.59
C PHE A 47 68.44 -21.31 -27.87
N PHE A 48 68.15 -22.57 -27.53
CA PHE A 48 66.93 -22.94 -26.80
C PHE A 48 66.89 -22.38 -25.37
N VAL A 49 68.01 -22.37 -24.65
CA VAL A 49 68.12 -21.75 -23.31
C VAL A 49 67.97 -20.23 -23.38
N LEU A 50 68.50 -19.57 -24.42
CA LEU A 50 68.28 -18.14 -24.63
C LEU A 50 66.81 -17.84 -24.97
N LEU A 51 66.18 -18.66 -25.80
CA LEU A 51 64.75 -18.54 -26.14
C LEU A 51 63.86 -18.76 -24.92
N LEU A 52 64.13 -19.79 -24.11
CA LEU A 52 63.44 -20.03 -22.84
C LEU A 52 63.69 -18.91 -21.83
N SER A 53 64.91 -18.38 -21.74
CA SER A 53 65.24 -17.24 -20.87
C SER A 53 64.50 -15.96 -21.29
N VAL A 54 64.42 -15.68 -22.59
CA VAL A 54 63.63 -14.57 -23.14
C VAL A 54 62.14 -14.81 -22.94
N SER A 55 61.62 -16.02 -23.12
CA SER A 55 60.22 -16.35 -22.84
C SER A 55 59.88 -16.21 -21.36
N VAL A 56 60.72 -16.71 -20.44
CA VAL A 56 60.51 -16.55 -18.98
C VAL A 56 60.65 -15.08 -18.57
N SER A 57 61.59 -14.34 -19.16
CA SER A 57 61.75 -12.90 -18.90
C SER A 57 60.55 -12.11 -19.44
N LEU A 58 60.04 -12.45 -20.62
CA LEU A 58 58.80 -11.88 -21.15
C LEU A 58 57.60 -12.27 -20.29
N SER A 59 57.48 -13.51 -19.84
CA SER A 59 56.41 -13.90 -18.89
C SER A 59 56.52 -13.17 -17.55
N ALA A 60 57.74 -12.91 -17.05
CA ALA A 60 57.95 -12.13 -15.84
C ALA A 60 57.65 -10.63 -16.06
N ILE A 61 58.08 -10.05 -17.17
CA ILE A 61 57.78 -8.66 -17.56
C ILE A 61 56.27 -8.51 -17.79
N PHE A 62 55.65 -9.39 -18.56
CA PHE A 62 54.20 -9.42 -18.72
C PHE A 62 53.50 -9.62 -17.39
N SER A 63 53.97 -10.47 -16.48
CA SER A 63 53.38 -10.60 -15.13
C SER A 63 53.49 -9.29 -14.34
N VAL A 64 54.66 -8.64 -14.31
CA VAL A 64 54.88 -7.34 -13.65
C VAL A 64 54.01 -6.24 -14.27
N PHE A 65 53.80 -6.24 -15.59
CA PHE A 65 52.89 -5.32 -16.27
C PHE A 65 51.40 -5.73 -16.16
N HIS A 66 51.06 -7.00 -15.94
CA HIS A 66 49.70 -7.48 -15.65
C HIS A 66 49.29 -7.15 -14.21
N PHE A 67 50.24 -7.17 -13.27
CA PHE A 67 50.03 -6.74 -11.89
C PHE A 67 50.07 -5.21 -11.70
N HIS A 68 50.52 -4.45 -12.70
CA HIS A 68 50.44 -2.97 -12.70
C HIS A 68 49.43 -2.37 -13.70
N HIS A 69 48.81 -3.14 -14.58
CA HIS A 69 47.46 -2.82 -15.07
C HIS A 69 46.45 -3.14 -13.98
N GLY A 70 46.43 -2.29 -12.95
CA GLY A 70 45.46 -2.43 -11.87
C GLY A 70 44.04 -2.43 -12.45
N ARG A 71 43.30 -3.51 -12.21
CA ARG A 71 41.83 -3.49 -12.30
C ARG A 71 41.37 -2.38 -11.36
N SER A 72 41.04 -1.20 -11.90
CA SER A 72 40.49 -0.08 -11.14
C SER A 72 39.01 -0.36 -10.86
N GLY A 73 38.77 -1.39 -10.05
CA GLY A 73 37.49 -2.06 -9.90
C GLY A 73 37.50 -3.01 -8.70
N PHE A 74 36.32 -3.20 -8.13
CA PHE A 74 36.02 -4.23 -7.14
C PHE A 74 34.93 -5.15 -7.71
N ASP A 75 35.07 -6.45 -7.46
CA ASP A 75 34.07 -7.46 -7.81
C ASP A 75 33.95 -8.45 -6.64
N ALA A 76 32.73 -8.63 -6.14
CA ALA A 76 32.43 -9.69 -5.20
C ALA A 76 32.55 -11.08 -5.85
N ARG A 77 32.73 -12.12 -5.03
CA ARG A 77 32.76 -13.52 -5.50
C ARG A 77 31.43 -13.87 -6.17
N ASP A 78 31.48 -14.69 -7.21
CA ASP A 78 30.28 -15.10 -7.97
C ASP A 78 29.22 -15.78 -7.09
N SER A 79 29.64 -16.47 -6.01
CA SER A 79 28.71 -17.02 -5.01
C SER A 79 27.83 -15.95 -4.35
N ILE A 80 28.40 -14.76 -4.09
CA ILE A 80 27.69 -13.62 -3.49
C ILE A 80 26.77 -12.99 -4.55
N LYS A 81 27.31 -12.70 -5.74
CA LYS A 81 26.54 -12.16 -6.89
C LYS A 81 25.32 -13.02 -7.25
N ASN A 82 25.47 -14.34 -7.25
CA ASN A 82 24.39 -15.28 -7.55
C ASN A 82 23.38 -15.42 -6.39
N SER A 83 23.82 -15.28 -5.14
CA SER A 83 22.94 -15.32 -3.96
C SER A 83 22.07 -14.07 -3.78
N ALA A 84 22.44 -12.94 -4.38
CA ALA A 84 21.66 -11.71 -4.34
C ALA A 84 20.33 -11.89 -5.10
N ALA A 85 19.24 -11.93 -4.34
CA ALA A 85 17.88 -12.08 -4.86
C ALA A 85 17.44 -10.80 -5.58
N VAL A 86 17.78 -9.65 -4.99
CA VAL A 86 17.55 -8.31 -5.53
C VAL A 86 18.90 -7.67 -5.86
N GLN A 87 19.00 -6.95 -6.97
CA GLN A 87 20.19 -6.18 -7.36
C GLN A 87 19.78 -4.81 -7.90
N ALA A 88 20.54 -3.79 -7.53
CA ALA A 88 20.34 -2.42 -7.99
C ALA A 88 21.69 -1.72 -8.20
N TYR A 89 21.65 -0.66 -8.99
CA TYR A 89 22.77 0.12 -9.48
C TYR A 89 22.57 1.59 -9.14
N PHE A 90 23.67 2.28 -8.85
CA PHE A 90 23.72 3.74 -8.78
C PHE A 90 25.16 4.23 -9.04
N ARG A 91 25.30 5.53 -9.25
CA ARG A 91 26.60 6.18 -9.47
C ARG A 91 26.96 7.10 -8.30
N LEU A 92 28.24 7.14 -7.94
CA LEU A 92 28.80 8.02 -6.91
C LEU A 92 29.81 9.02 -7.51
N GLU A 93 29.72 10.29 -7.09
CA GLU A 93 30.68 11.35 -7.46
C GLU A 93 31.98 11.26 -6.64
N LYS A 94 32.60 10.08 -6.63
CA LYS A 94 33.91 9.83 -6.02
C LYS A 94 34.76 8.89 -6.88
N PRO A 95 36.09 9.07 -6.91
CA PRO A 95 36.99 8.14 -7.57
C PRO A 95 37.06 6.82 -6.81
N ILE A 96 37.09 5.70 -7.54
CA ILE A 96 37.01 4.35 -6.97
C ILE A 96 38.10 4.02 -5.95
N SER A 97 39.30 4.61 -6.09
CA SER A 97 40.41 4.44 -5.14
C SER A 97 40.09 4.93 -3.72
N PHE A 98 39.17 5.89 -3.57
CA PHE A 98 38.69 6.36 -2.27
C PHE A 98 37.55 5.51 -1.71
N LEU A 99 36.80 4.83 -2.59
CA LEU A 99 35.60 4.07 -2.24
C LEU A 99 35.88 2.63 -1.83
N ILE A 100 36.84 1.94 -2.47
CA ILE A 100 37.17 0.54 -2.15
C ILE A 100 37.49 0.32 -0.65
N PRO A 101 38.25 1.20 0.04
CA PRO A 101 38.49 1.06 1.49
C PRO A 101 37.24 1.26 2.36
N GLN A 102 36.13 1.76 1.81
CA GLN A 102 34.91 2.15 2.52
C GLN A 102 33.72 1.24 2.20
N ILE A 103 33.92 0.11 1.50
CA ILE A 103 32.84 -0.81 1.10
C ILE A 103 31.94 -1.20 2.28
N THR A 104 32.50 -1.67 3.40
CA THR A 104 31.70 -2.07 4.58
C THR A 104 30.90 -0.92 5.19
N ARG A 105 31.37 0.34 5.07
CA ARG A 105 30.61 1.51 5.51
C ARG A 105 29.49 1.85 4.52
N LEU A 106 29.74 1.66 3.22
CA LEU A 106 28.72 1.84 2.18
C LEU A 106 27.61 0.77 2.29
N GLU A 107 27.96 -0.47 2.58
CA GLU A 107 27.01 -1.56 2.86
C GLU A 107 26.13 -1.22 4.06
N HIS A 108 26.72 -0.69 5.15
CA HIS A 108 25.99 -0.24 6.32
C HIS A 108 25.06 0.94 6.02
N ASP A 109 25.54 1.99 5.36
CA ASP A 109 24.72 3.16 5.00
C ASP A 109 23.51 2.76 4.13
N ILE A 110 23.69 1.88 3.13
CA ILE A 110 22.57 1.38 2.31
C ILE A 110 21.63 0.50 3.14
N ASN A 111 22.15 -0.33 4.04
CA ASN A 111 21.34 -1.21 4.88
C ASN A 111 20.53 -0.44 5.94
N ASP A 112 21.01 0.72 6.42
CA ASP A 112 20.25 1.59 7.31
C ASP A 112 19.05 2.25 6.59
N GLU A 113 19.20 2.59 5.31
CA GLU A 113 18.18 3.29 4.51
C GLU A 113 17.10 2.35 3.93
N ILE A 114 17.50 1.18 3.41
CA ILE A 114 16.60 0.25 2.69
C ILE A 114 16.66 -1.20 3.18
N GLY A 115 17.39 -1.49 4.26
CA GLY A 115 17.50 -2.84 4.82
C GLY A 115 16.18 -3.34 5.44
N VAL A 116 15.96 -4.65 5.38
CA VAL A 116 14.77 -5.31 5.95
C VAL A 116 15.16 -6.52 6.81
N PRO A 117 14.34 -6.91 7.81
CA PRO A 117 14.68 -8.01 8.70
C PRO A 117 14.97 -9.33 7.96
N GLY A 118 16.06 -9.99 8.39
CA GLY A 118 16.53 -11.25 7.80
C GLY A 118 17.27 -11.07 6.46
N THR A 119 17.79 -9.88 6.17
CA THR A 119 18.60 -9.60 4.98
C THR A 119 19.82 -8.74 5.29
N GLN A 120 20.81 -8.79 4.41
CA GLN A 120 22.03 -7.98 4.44
C GLN A 120 22.28 -7.39 3.04
N VAL A 121 22.73 -6.13 3.00
CA VAL A 121 23.26 -5.52 1.77
C VAL A 121 24.72 -5.91 1.57
N ALA A 122 25.09 -6.25 0.33
CA ALA A 122 26.48 -6.44 -0.09
C ALA A 122 26.78 -5.69 -1.39
N ILE A 123 27.96 -5.08 -1.51
CA ILE A 123 28.42 -4.53 -2.78
C ILE A 123 28.84 -5.70 -3.69
N LEU A 124 28.26 -5.76 -4.88
CA LEU A 124 28.52 -6.80 -5.87
C LEU A 124 29.65 -6.40 -6.83
N SER A 125 29.71 -5.12 -7.19
CA SER A 125 30.83 -4.55 -7.92
C SER A 125 30.94 -3.03 -7.74
N MET A 126 32.15 -2.50 -7.95
CA MET A 126 32.39 -1.08 -8.13
C MET A 126 33.34 -0.92 -9.31
N HIS A 127 33.04 -0.06 -10.28
CA HIS A 127 33.90 0.18 -11.44
C HIS A 127 33.93 1.67 -11.78
N LYS A 128 35.03 2.15 -12.38
CA LYS A 128 35.13 3.56 -12.78
C LYS A 128 34.11 3.89 -13.89
N SER A 129 33.30 4.92 -13.69
CA SER A 129 32.29 5.37 -14.67
C SER A 129 32.81 6.53 -15.52
N GLY A 130 33.22 6.25 -16.76
CA GLY A 130 33.62 7.27 -17.74
C GLY A 130 34.73 8.21 -17.24
N ALA A 131 34.35 9.42 -16.81
CA ALA A 131 35.26 10.42 -16.26
C ALA A 131 36.00 9.93 -14.99
N SER A 132 37.13 10.55 -14.65
CA SER A 132 37.98 10.11 -13.52
C SER A 132 37.32 10.12 -12.14
N ASN A 133 36.22 10.87 -11.98
CA ASN A 133 35.67 11.25 -10.68
C ASN A 133 34.37 10.51 -10.32
N TRP A 134 33.86 9.62 -11.19
CA TRP A 134 32.64 8.87 -10.94
C TRP A 134 32.92 7.37 -10.82
N THR A 135 32.15 6.70 -9.96
CA THR A 135 32.18 5.25 -9.78
C THR A 135 30.77 4.68 -9.91
N ASP A 136 30.63 3.69 -10.79
CA ASP A 136 29.47 2.84 -10.92
C ASP A 136 29.47 1.80 -9.80
N VAL A 137 28.35 1.67 -9.08
CA VAL A 137 28.20 0.76 -7.94
C VAL A 137 27.02 -0.15 -8.22
N VAL A 138 27.23 -1.47 -8.10
CA VAL A 138 26.14 -2.45 -8.06
C VAL A 138 26.12 -3.06 -6.67
N PHE A 139 24.96 -3.04 -6.01
CA PHE A 139 24.72 -3.72 -4.75
C PHE A 139 23.63 -4.77 -4.89
N GLY A 140 23.59 -5.70 -3.93
CA GLY A 140 22.58 -6.74 -3.86
C GLY A 140 22.09 -6.94 -2.45
N VAL A 141 20.83 -7.36 -2.33
CA VAL A 141 20.23 -7.76 -1.06
C VAL A 141 20.23 -9.28 -0.99
N ILE A 142 20.84 -9.80 0.07
CA ILE A 142 21.07 -11.23 0.33
C ILE A 142 20.33 -11.60 1.60
N SER A 143 19.82 -12.83 1.69
CA SER A 143 19.15 -13.34 2.89
C SER A 143 20.13 -13.75 3.99
N GLU A 144 19.68 -13.68 5.24
CA GLU A 144 20.36 -14.29 6.39
C GLU A 144 19.52 -15.48 6.93
N PRO A 145 20.00 -16.73 6.88
CA PRO A 145 21.28 -17.17 6.28
C PRO A 145 21.23 -17.21 4.74
N ILE A 146 22.41 -17.05 4.13
CA ILE A 146 22.61 -16.94 2.67
C ILE A 146 21.94 -18.11 1.91
N ASN A 147 21.29 -17.78 0.79
CA ASN A 147 20.48 -18.66 -0.07
C ASN A 147 19.12 -19.07 0.52
N SER A 148 18.69 -18.51 1.65
CA SER A 148 17.28 -18.62 2.09
C SER A 148 16.36 -17.74 1.24
N PRO A 149 15.08 -18.09 1.04
CA PRO A 149 14.12 -17.18 0.43
C PRO A 149 13.86 -15.98 1.35
N ILE A 150 13.90 -14.75 0.80
CA ILE A 150 13.51 -13.55 1.54
C ILE A 150 12.00 -13.60 1.80
N ASN A 151 11.57 -13.20 3.00
CA ASN A 151 10.17 -13.15 3.40
C ASN A 151 9.34 -12.26 2.44
N SER A 152 8.09 -12.62 2.14
CA SER A 152 7.23 -11.86 1.24
C SER A 152 6.94 -10.43 1.70
N VAL A 153 6.82 -10.20 3.01
CA VAL A 153 6.66 -8.84 3.58
C VAL A 153 7.94 -8.04 3.38
N SER A 154 9.10 -8.62 3.68
CA SER A 154 10.41 -8.01 3.43
C SER A 154 10.64 -7.69 1.95
N LEU A 155 10.22 -8.58 1.03
CA LEU A 155 10.24 -8.31 -0.41
C LEU A 155 9.28 -7.19 -0.83
N SER A 156 8.07 -7.11 -0.26
CA SER A 156 7.14 -6.01 -0.56
C SER A 156 7.68 -4.65 -0.09
N VAL A 157 8.30 -4.58 1.09
CA VAL A 157 8.94 -3.37 1.60
C VAL A 157 10.13 -2.97 0.72
N LEU A 158 11.06 -3.91 0.45
CA LEU A 158 12.18 -3.67 -0.48
C LEU A 158 11.72 -3.18 -1.85
N ARG A 159 10.62 -3.75 -2.38
CA ARG A 159 10.06 -3.32 -3.66
C ARG A 159 9.59 -1.86 -3.61
N SER A 160 8.88 -1.45 -2.56
CA SER A 160 8.44 -0.06 -2.38
C SER A 160 9.64 0.89 -2.30
N SER A 161 10.58 0.63 -1.38
CA SER A 161 11.73 1.51 -1.15
C SER A 161 12.60 1.67 -2.40
N LEU A 162 12.86 0.58 -3.15
CA LEU A 162 13.65 0.66 -4.38
C LEU A 162 12.91 1.40 -5.51
N ILE A 163 11.58 1.27 -5.60
CA ILE A 163 10.76 2.03 -6.55
C ILE A 163 10.78 3.52 -6.21
N GLU A 164 10.61 3.89 -4.95
CA GLU A 164 10.62 5.29 -4.50
C GLU A 164 11.95 6.00 -4.79
N VAL A 165 13.08 5.28 -4.66
CA VAL A 165 14.41 5.81 -5.03
C VAL A 165 14.57 5.91 -6.54
N PHE A 166 14.04 4.94 -7.30
CA PHE A 166 14.05 4.98 -8.78
C PHE A 166 13.20 6.14 -9.33
N THR A 167 11.98 6.35 -8.82
CA THR A 167 11.08 7.45 -9.24
C THR A 167 11.40 8.79 -8.59
N GLN A 168 12.57 8.92 -7.94
CA GLN A 168 13.04 10.14 -7.28
C GLN A 168 12.09 10.70 -6.19
N SER A 169 11.15 9.87 -5.72
CA SER A 169 10.20 10.18 -4.64
C SER A 169 10.90 10.19 -3.27
N SER A 170 11.96 9.39 -3.14
CA SER A 170 12.93 9.44 -2.04
C SER A 170 14.37 9.44 -2.60
N ASN A 171 15.34 9.83 -1.77
CA ASN A 171 16.76 9.80 -2.14
C ASN A 171 17.50 8.88 -1.17
N LEU A 172 18.39 8.04 -1.69
CA LEU A 172 19.28 7.20 -0.88
C LEU A 172 20.27 8.08 -0.09
N THR A 173 20.13 8.15 1.24
CA THR A 173 20.94 9.04 2.08
C THR A 173 22.22 8.35 2.55
N LEU A 174 23.29 8.53 1.79
CA LEU A 174 24.62 8.04 2.16
C LEU A 174 25.41 9.10 2.96
N THR A 175 26.47 8.67 3.66
CA THR A 175 27.40 9.57 4.38
C THR A 175 28.10 10.53 3.41
N LYS A 176 27.49 11.70 3.17
CA LYS A 176 27.83 12.65 2.09
C LYS A 176 29.29 13.11 2.10
N SER A 177 29.91 13.22 3.27
CA SER A 177 31.34 13.57 3.40
C SER A 177 32.28 12.52 2.79
N ILE A 178 31.89 11.24 2.84
CA ILE A 178 32.65 10.11 2.31
C ILE A 178 32.23 9.83 0.87
N PHE A 179 30.94 9.59 0.64
CA PHE A 179 30.42 9.03 -0.61
C PHE A 179 29.97 10.08 -1.64
N GLY A 180 29.74 11.32 -1.22
CA GLY A 180 29.09 12.34 -2.07
C GLY A 180 27.59 12.12 -2.16
N THR A 181 26.97 12.58 -3.26
CA THR A 181 25.55 12.37 -3.53
C THR A 181 25.40 11.21 -4.54
N PRO A 182 24.56 10.19 -4.29
CA PRO A 182 24.26 9.17 -5.29
C PRO A 182 23.38 9.74 -6.41
N SER A 183 23.50 9.19 -7.62
CA SER A 183 22.68 9.56 -8.77
C SER A 183 22.46 8.37 -9.72
N HIS A 184 21.51 8.52 -10.65
CA HIS A 184 21.26 7.57 -11.74
C HIS A 184 21.01 6.14 -11.23
N PHE A 185 19.95 6.01 -10.42
CA PHE A 185 19.57 4.77 -9.75
C PHE A 185 18.77 3.86 -10.69
N GLU A 186 19.12 2.58 -10.77
CA GLU A 186 18.43 1.58 -11.59
C GLU A 186 18.25 0.27 -10.82
N ILE A 187 17.11 -0.40 -11.01
CA ILE A 187 16.88 -1.73 -10.45
C ILE A 187 17.24 -2.75 -11.52
N LEU A 188 18.30 -3.53 -11.28
CA LEU A 188 18.84 -4.48 -12.25
C LEU A 188 18.15 -5.84 -12.21
N LYS A 189 17.62 -6.22 -11.04
CA LYS A 189 16.97 -7.53 -10.82
C LYS A 189 16.07 -7.46 -9.59
N PHE A 190 14.79 -7.83 -9.73
CA PHE A 190 13.84 -7.96 -8.63
C PHE A 190 12.93 -9.18 -8.84
N PRO A 191 12.74 -10.07 -7.84
CA PRO A 191 11.90 -11.25 -8.00
C PRO A 191 10.42 -10.89 -8.15
N GLY A 192 9.75 -11.49 -9.15
CA GLY A 192 8.32 -11.31 -9.39
C GLY A 192 7.95 -9.96 -10.03
N GLY A 193 8.84 -9.39 -10.83
CA GLY A 193 8.61 -8.15 -11.60
C GLY A 193 8.72 -6.86 -10.79
N ILE A 194 8.74 -5.75 -11.52
CA ILE A 194 8.65 -4.38 -10.99
C ILE A 194 7.48 -3.70 -11.71
N THR A 195 6.67 -3.01 -10.93
CA THR A 195 5.54 -2.24 -11.43
C THR A 195 5.60 -0.86 -10.82
N ILE A 196 5.70 0.16 -11.68
CA ILE A 196 5.63 1.56 -11.29
C ILE A 196 4.31 2.16 -11.78
N ILE A 197 3.88 3.22 -11.11
CA ILE A 197 2.90 4.17 -11.65
C ILE A 197 3.71 5.47 -11.73
N PRO A 198 4.16 5.90 -12.92
CA PRO A 198 5.04 7.07 -13.01
C PRO A 198 4.32 8.34 -12.52
N ASN A 199 5.09 9.33 -12.07
CA ASN A 199 4.56 10.55 -11.43
C ASN A 199 3.68 10.29 -10.18
N LEU A 200 3.93 9.18 -9.46
CA LEU A 200 3.38 8.96 -8.12
C LEU A 200 3.96 9.97 -7.12
N SER A 201 3.11 10.91 -6.70
CA SER A 201 3.04 11.20 -5.26
C SER A 201 2.51 9.95 -4.55
N THR A 202 2.96 9.70 -3.31
CA THR A 202 2.86 8.42 -2.54
C THR A 202 1.46 7.94 -2.14
N HIS A 203 0.41 8.30 -2.89
CA HIS A 203 -0.99 8.27 -2.47
C HIS A 203 -1.94 7.50 -3.41
N VAL A 204 -1.46 6.86 -4.49
CA VAL A 204 -2.31 6.07 -5.42
C VAL A 204 -1.87 4.60 -5.46
N LEU A 205 -2.18 3.86 -4.38
CA LEU A 205 -1.91 2.42 -4.27
C LEU A 205 -2.93 1.51 -4.95
N MET A 206 -3.99 2.07 -5.56
CA MET A 206 -4.92 1.31 -6.39
C MET A 206 -5.17 2.04 -7.71
N LEU A 207 -4.87 1.38 -8.83
CA LEU A 207 -5.49 1.76 -10.09
C LEU A 207 -6.99 1.47 -10.02
N PRO A 208 -7.83 2.30 -10.67
CA PRO A 208 -9.20 1.93 -10.99
C PRO A 208 -9.21 0.69 -11.90
N GLN A 209 -10.36 0.05 -12.07
CA GLN A 209 -10.49 -1.19 -12.86
C GLN A 209 -9.79 -1.06 -14.22
N VAL A 210 -8.74 -1.85 -14.45
CA VAL A 210 -7.98 -1.85 -15.70
C VAL A 210 -8.93 -2.16 -16.87
N LEU A 211 -8.95 -1.29 -17.87
CA LEU A 211 -9.83 -1.41 -19.03
C LEU A 211 -9.14 -2.13 -20.19
N PHE A 212 -7.83 -1.89 -20.35
CA PHE A 212 -7.01 -2.54 -21.36
C PHE A 212 -5.53 -2.55 -20.93
N ASN A 213 -4.74 -3.38 -21.60
CA ASN A 213 -3.29 -3.41 -21.50
C ASN A 213 -2.66 -3.57 -22.88
N PHE A 214 -1.38 -3.22 -22.99
CA PHE A 214 -0.58 -3.35 -24.20
C PHE A 214 0.92 -3.40 -23.84
N THR A 215 1.75 -3.84 -24.79
CA THR A 215 3.20 -3.96 -24.60
C THR A 215 3.94 -2.94 -25.46
N LEU A 216 4.90 -2.24 -24.86
CA LEU A 216 5.85 -1.34 -25.53
C LEU A 216 7.26 -1.94 -25.48
N HIS A 217 8.10 -1.62 -26.48
CA HIS A 217 9.51 -2.05 -26.51
C HIS A 217 10.44 -0.97 -25.96
N ASN A 218 10.01 -0.33 -24.88
CA ASN A 218 10.77 0.63 -24.10
C ASN A 218 11.19 0.03 -22.76
N SER A 219 12.17 0.65 -22.10
CA SER A 219 12.50 0.38 -20.70
C SER A 219 11.50 1.07 -19.74
N LEU A 220 11.55 0.77 -18.43
CA LEU A 220 10.78 1.57 -17.46
C LEU A 220 11.35 2.99 -17.33
N HIS A 221 12.67 3.14 -17.44
CA HIS A 221 13.36 4.44 -17.42
C HIS A 221 12.88 5.36 -18.55
N GLU A 222 12.87 4.88 -19.80
CA GLU A 222 12.40 5.67 -20.96
C GLU A 222 10.93 6.10 -20.82
N ILE A 223 10.09 5.25 -20.21
CA ILE A 223 8.67 5.54 -19.98
C ILE A 223 8.47 6.52 -18.81
N GLU A 224 9.34 6.48 -17.80
CA GLU A 224 9.32 7.43 -16.68
C GLU A 224 9.72 8.84 -17.15
N GLU A 225 10.83 8.97 -17.89
CA GLU A 225 11.28 10.25 -18.49
C GLU A 225 10.23 10.85 -19.45
N ASN A 226 9.53 10.02 -20.23
CA ASN A 226 8.56 10.45 -21.24
C ASN A 226 7.10 10.33 -20.80
N PHE A 227 6.82 10.16 -19.50
CA PHE A 227 5.48 9.79 -19.02
C PHE A 227 4.39 10.81 -19.38
N LEU A 228 4.67 12.11 -19.24
CA LEU A 228 3.72 13.18 -19.59
C LEU A 228 3.36 13.14 -21.08
N VAL A 229 4.31 12.76 -21.94
CA VAL A 229 4.09 12.61 -23.38
C VAL A 229 3.25 11.36 -23.67
N LEU A 230 3.49 10.26 -22.95
CA LEU A 230 2.70 9.03 -23.05
C LEU A 230 1.23 9.30 -22.67
N GLU A 231 1.00 10.00 -21.55
CA GLU A 231 -0.34 10.29 -21.04
C GLU A 231 -1.14 11.17 -22.01
N GLU A 232 -0.57 12.26 -22.50
CA GLU A 232 -1.22 13.17 -23.45
C GLU A 232 -1.48 12.52 -24.82
N GLN A 233 -0.54 11.70 -25.32
CA GLN A 233 -0.74 10.96 -26.57
C GLN A 233 -1.82 9.89 -26.45
N LEU A 234 -1.95 9.20 -25.30
CA LEU A 234 -3.05 8.28 -25.04
C LEU A 234 -4.40 9.01 -24.90
N LYS A 235 -4.46 10.15 -24.20
CA LYS A 235 -5.67 10.99 -24.12
C LYS A 235 -6.17 11.38 -25.52
N SER A 236 -5.25 11.86 -26.36
CA SER A 236 -5.54 12.27 -27.74
C SER A 236 -5.94 11.08 -28.63
N GLY A 237 -5.19 9.98 -28.56
CA GLY A 237 -5.43 8.77 -29.38
C GLY A 237 -6.74 8.06 -29.08
N LEU A 238 -7.11 7.99 -27.80
CA LEU A 238 -8.39 7.43 -27.34
C LEU A 238 -9.55 8.44 -27.42
N GLN A 239 -9.29 9.67 -27.87
CA GLN A 239 -10.25 10.76 -27.97
C GLN A 239 -10.99 10.98 -26.63
N LEU A 240 -10.23 11.10 -25.54
CA LEU A 240 -10.79 11.32 -24.21
C LEU A 240 -11.42 12.70 -24.09
N MET A 241 -12.55 12.77 -23.39
CA MET A 241 -13.27 14.02 -23.13
C MET A 241 -12.49 14.88 -22.11
N PRO A 242 -12.70 16.21 -22.04
CA PRO A 242 -11.96 17.08 -21.12
C PRO A 242 -12.13 16.76 -19.62
N TYR A 243 -13.15 15.98 -19.27
CA TYR A 243 -13.45 15.49 -17.93
C TYR A 243 -13.09 14.01 -17.73
N GLU A 244 -12.50 13.35 -18.73
CA GLU A 244 -11.97 11.99 -18.65
C GLU A 244 -10.47 12.02 -18.34
N SER A 245 -10.01 11.10 -17.51
CA SER A 245 -8.60 10.98 -17.11
C SER A 245 -8.13 9.54 -17.31
N ILE A 246 -6.87 9.38 -17.74
CA ILE A 246 -6.25 8.08 -17.93
C ILE A 246 -5.26 7.80 -16.80
N PHE A 247 -5.37 6.62 -16.19
CA PHE A 247 -4.46 6.14 -15.17
C PHE A 247 -3.64 4.98 -15.74
N VAL A 248 -2.32 5.05 -15.59
CA VAL A 248 -1.39 4.15 -16.26
C VAL A 248 -0.43 3.51 -15.26
N GLN A 249 -0.35 2.19 -15.31
CA GLN A 249 0.58 1.36 -14.52
C GLN A 249 1.51 0.63 -15.48
N VAL A 250 2.81 0.68 -15.23
CA VAL A 250 3.84 0.17 -16.14
C VAL A 250 4.64 -0.92 -15.46
N THR A 251 4.63 -2.12 -16.03
CA THR A 251 5.23 -3.33 -15.45
C THR A 251 6.33 -3.90 -16.33
N ASN A 252 7.53 -4.08 -15.78
CA ASN A 252 8.53 -4.98 -16.35
C ASN A 252 8.48 -6.32 -15.59
N LYS A 253 8.18 -7.41 -16.32
CA LYS A 253 7.98 -8.74 -15.73
C LYS A 253 9.28 -9.40 -15.28
N ASP A 254 10.40 -9.04 -15.89
CA ASP A 254 11.74 -9.55 -15.56
C ASP A 254 12.31 -8.88 -14.30
N GLY A 255 11.65 -7.83 -13.81
CA GLY A 255 12.03 -7.11 -12.60
C GLY A 255 13.26 -6.23 -12.79
N THR A 256 13.35 -5.54 -13.93
CA THR A 256 14.40 -4.57 -14.22
C THR A 256 13.81 -3.25 -14.70
N THR A 257 14.44 -2.13 -14.38
CA THR A 257 14.03 -0.81 -14.90
C THR A 257 14.64 -0.50 -16.27
N TRP A 258 15.77 -1.12 -16.60
CA TRP A 258 16.56 -0.85 -17.80
C TRP A 258 16.15 -1.65 -19.06
N HIS A 259 15.68 -2.90 -18.93
CA HIS A 259 15.44 -3.75 -20.10
C HIS A 259 14.00 -3.69 -20.62
N PRO A 260 13.79 -3.57 -21.94
CA PRO A 260 12.48 -3.77 -22.56
C PRO A 260 12.13 -5.28 -22.64
N PRO A 261 10.85 -5.65 -22.79
CA PRO A 261 9.69 -4.78 -22.95
C PRO A 261 8.98 -4.46 -21.62
N VAL A 262 8.05 -3.50 -21.67
CA VAL A 262 7.14 -3.19 -20.57
C VAL A 262 5.68 -3.43 -20.97
N THR A 263 4.89 -3.97 -20.05
CA THR A 263 3.43 -4.04 -20.17
C THR A 263 2.82 -2.82 -19.50
N VAL A 264 2.11 -2.01 -20.29
CA VAL A 264 1.32 -0.87 -19.85
C VAL A 264 -0.11 -1.32 -19.59
N GLN A 265 -0.62 -1.11 -18.38
CA GLN A 265 -2.00 -1.33 -17.99
C GLN A 265 -2.68 0.02 -17.81
N ALA A 266 -3.82 0.23 -18.46
CA ALA A 266 -4.51 1.52 -18.48
C ALA A 266 -5.96 1.39 -18.01
N SER A 267 -6.39 2.40 -17.25
CA SER A 267 -7.78 2.62 -16.87
C SER A 267 -8.20 4.04 -17.27
N VAL A 268 -9.48 4.23 -17.58
CA VAL A 268 -10.05 5.54 -17.89
C VAL A 268 -11.18 5.79 -16.90
N MET A 269 -11.19 6.97 -16.29
CA MET A 269 -12.26 7.44 -15.41
C MET A 269 -12.89 8.71 -15.97
N SER A 270 -14.12 9.00 -15.57
CA SER A 270 -14.77 10.30 -15.77
C SER A 270 -14.92 11.01 -14.42
N ALA A 271 -14.66 12.31 -14.38
CA ALA A 271 -14.95 13.16 -13.22
C ALA A 271 -16.46 13.26 -12.91
N LEU A 272 -17.32 12.80 -13.83
CA LEU A 272 -18.78 12.70 -13.66
C LEU A 272 -19.23 11.35 -13.07
N GLY A 273 -18.30 10.45 -12.73
CA GLY A 273 -18.58 9.13 -12.16
C GLY A 273 -18.27 7.97 -13.10
N ASN A 274 -19.09 6.92 -13.08
CA ASN A 274 -18.90 5.75 -13.93
C ASN A 274 -19.07 6.12 -15.42
N LEU A 275 -18.18 5.61 -16.27
CA LEU A 275 -18.30 5.76 -17.72
C LEU A 275 -19.60 5.11 -18.22
N GLU A 276 -20.34 5.82 -19.07
CA GLU A 276 -21.57 5.31 -19.66
C GLU A 276 -21.30 4.07 -20.54
N LEU A 277 -22.23 3.11 -20.57
CA LEU A 277 -22.09 1.89 -21.37
C LEU A 277 -21.80 2.17 -22.85
N GLN A 278 -22.38 3.22 -23.42
CA GLN A 278 -22.13 3.63 -24.79
C GLN A 278 -20.69 4.15 -24.98
N ARG A 279 -20.17 4.93 -24.03
CA ARG A 279 -18.79 5.42 -24.02
C ARG A 279 -17.77 4.29 -23.85
N LEU A 280 -18.08 3.30 -23.00
CA LEU A 280 -17.29 2.08 -22.86
C LEU A 280 -17.24 1.27 -24.17
N LYS A 281 -18.36 1.17 -24.91
CA LYS A 281 -18.40 0.55 -26.25
C LYS A 281 -17.55 1.31 -27.29
N GLU A 282 -17.49 2.64 -27.20
CA GLU A 282 -16.64 3.46 -28.07
C GLU A 282 -15.16 3.25 -27.78
N LEU A 283 -14.74 3.34 -26.51
CA LEU A 283 -13.36 3.08 -26.09
C LEU A 283 -12.92 1.67 -26.51
N ALA A 284 -13.75 0.65 -26.26
CA ALA A 284 -13.48 -0.72 -26.67
C ALA A 284 -13.22 -0.85 -28.19
N ARG A 285 -14.02 -0.15 -29.01
CA ARG A 285 -13.87 -0.13 -30.47
C ARG A 285 -12.64 0.64 -30.92
N GLU A 286 -12.29 1.75 -30.27
CA GLU A 286 -11.10 2.53 -30.64
C GLU A 286 -9.82 1.74 -30.32
N ILE A 287 -9.77 1.08 -29.16
CA ILE A 287 -8.63 0.24 -28.75
C ILE A 287 -8.46 -1.01 -29.65
N THR A 288 -9.57 -1.63 -30.08
CA THR A 288 -9.53 -2.90 -30.85
C THR A 288 -9.63 -2.74 -32.38
N ARG A 289 -9.83 -1.53 -32.90
CA ARG A 289 -9.91 -1.28 -34.35
C ARG A 289 -8.64 -1.74 -35.04
N SER A 290 -8.78 -2.65 -36.01
CA SER A 290 -7.70 -3.20 -36.82
C SER A 290 -7.60 -2.51 -38.20
N PRO A 291 -6.41 -2.19 -38.72
CA PRO A 291 -5.10 -2.30 -38.05
C PRO A 291 -5.03 -1.36 -36.83
N PRO A 292 -4.29 -1.72 -35.76
CA PRO A 292 -4.36 -1.09 -34.44
C PRO A 292 -4.33 0.43 -34.53
N ALA A 293 -5.45 1.06 -34.16
CA ALA A 293 -5.77 2.46 -34.46
C ALA A 293 -4.61 3.40 -34.12
N LYS A 294 -3.93 3.90 -35.17
CA LYS A 294 -2.83 4.88 -35.08
C LYS A 294 -1.85 4.65 -33.90
N ASN A 295 -1.49 3.40 -33.59
CA ASN A 295 -0.60 3.08 -32.47
C ASN A 295 -1.12 3.57 -31.09
N LEU A 296 -2.45 3.55 -30.86
CA LEU A 296 -3.15 4.16 -29.71
C LEU A 296 -2.92 5.69 -29.57
N GLY A 297 -2.53 6.36 -30.65
CA GLY A 297 -2.11 7.76 -30.65
C GLY A 297 -0.63 7.99 -30.34
N LEU A 298 0.10 6.94 -29.94
CA LEU A 298 1.51 7.04 -29.54
C LEU A 298 2.44 7.25 -30.74
N ASP A 299 3.39 8.17 -30.60
CA ASP A 299 4.44 8.40 -31.59
C ASP A 299 5.38 7.20 -31.67
N ASN A 300 5.45 6.60 -32.86
CA ASN A 300 6.31 5.45 -33.15
C ASN A 300 7.81 5.76 -33.01
N SER A 301 8.22 7.02 -33.04
CA SER A 301 9.61 7.44 -32.86
C SER A 301 10.05 7.46 -31.39
N VAL A 302 9.10 7.61 -30.46
CA VAL A 302 9.35 7.68 -29.00
C VAL A 302 9.00 6.33 -28.33
N PHE A 303 7.78 5.83 -28.56
CA PHE A 303 7.26 4.63 -27.89
C PHE A 303 7.32 3.36 -28.74
N GLY A 304 7.89 3.45 -29.95
CA GLY A 304 7.90 2.34 -30.90
C GLY A 304 6.48 1.89 -31.29
N LYS A 305 6.36 0.62 -31.68
CA LYS A 305 5.06 0.03 -32.04
C LYS A 305 4.44 -0.70 -30.85
N VAL A 306 3.21 -0.30 -30.52
CA VAL A 306 2.32 -1.00 -29.60
C VAL A 306 2.09 -2.44 -30.07
N LYS A 307 2.22 -3.39 -29.15
CA LYS A 307 1.97 -4.83 -29.35
C LYS A 307 1.00 -5.36 -28.30
N GLU A 308 0.49 -6.57 -28.50
CA GLU A 308 -0.22 -7.36 -27.47
C GLU A 308 -1.39 -6.62 -26.80
N ILE A 309 -2.12 -5.79 -27.55
CA ILE A 309 -3.29 -5.08 -27.05
C ILE A 309 -4.34 -6.09 -26.58
N SER A 310 -4.75 -5.98 -25.32
CA SER A 310 -5.73 -6.86 -24.68
C SER A 310 -6.73 -6.05 -23.88
N LEU A 311 -8.03 -6.27 -24.10
CA LEU A 311 -9.09 -5.68 -23.28
C LEU A 311 -9.28 -6.48 -22.00
N SER A 312 -9.67 -5.82 -20.91
CA SER A 312 -10.16 -6.53 -19.72
C SER A 312 -11.51 -7.19 -20.00
N SER A 313 -11.86 -8.22 -19.23
CA SER A 313 -13.13 -8.94 -19.37
C SER A 313 -14.35 -8.01 -19.28
N TYR A 314 -14.28 -6.98 -18.43
CA TYR A 314 -15.32 -5.95 -18.29
C TYR A 314 -15.58 -5.20 -19.61
N LEU A 315 -14.51 -4.74 -20.26
CA LEU A 315 -14.63 -4.00 -21.52
C LEU A 315 -14.95 -4.94 -22.70
N TYR A 316 -14.45 -6.18 -22.66
CA TYR A 316 -14.75 -7.21 -23.67
C TYR A 316 -16.24 -7.58 -23.68
N HIS A 317 -16.83 -7.96 -22.54
CA HIS A 317 -18.25 -8.32 -22.45
C HIS A 317 -19.19 -7.14 -22.75
N THR A 318 -18.70 -5.91 -22.64
CA THR A 318 -19.45 -4.71 -23.03
C THR A 318 -19.70 -4.63 -24.54
N LEU A 319 -18.86 -5.25 -25.39
CA LEU A 319 -19.07 -5.29 -26.84
C LEU A 319 -20.28 -6.15 -27.24
N ASP A 320 -20.50 -7.27 -26.54
CA ASP A 320 -21.58 -8.24 -26.82
C ASP A 320 -22.92 -7.90 -26.14
N ALA A 321 -22.95 -6.90 -25.24
CA ALA A 321 -24.13 -6.52 -24.50
C ALA A 321 -25.26 -6.02 -25.44
N PRO A 322 -26.46 -6.66 -25.45
CA PRO A 322 -27.58 -6.24 -26.30
C PRO A 322 -27.94 -4.77 -26.07
N THR A 323 -28.27 -4.05 -27.16
CA THR A 323 -28.82 -2.70 -27.06
C THR A 323 -30.15 -2.73 -26.30
N PRO A 324 -30.35 -1.88 -25.27
CA PRO A 324 -31.65 -1.74 -24.64
C PRO A 324 -32.72 -1.43 -25.68
N ILE A 325 -33.80 -2.20 -25.70
CA ILE A 325 -34.96 -1.90 -26.54
C ILE A 325 -35.52 -0.56 -26.06
N PRO A 326 -35.76 0.43 -26.95
CA PRO A 326 -36.36 1.70 -26.55
C PRO A 326 -37.68 1.45 -25.82
N SER A 327 -37.83 2.01 -24.62
CA SER A 327 -39.11 1.97 -23.92
C SER A 327 -40.18 2.69 -24.77
N PRO A 328 -41.41 2.16 -24.90
CA PRO A 328 -42.44 2.78 -25.72
C PRO A 328 -42.69 4.23 -25.27
N ALA A 329 -42.72 5.16 -26.22
CA ALA A 329 -43.01 6.56 -25.94
C ALA A 329 -44.43 6.68 -25.31
N PRO A 330 -44.63 7.52 -24.28
CA PRO A 330 -45.95 7.77 -23.74
C PRO A 330 -46.90 8.32 -24.81
N ALA A 331 -48.12 7.78 -24.86
CA ALA A 331 -49.15 8.29 -25.76
C ALA A 331 -49.52 9.75 -25.39
N PRO A 332 -49.87 10.62 -26.36
CA PRO A 332 -50.26 12.00 -26.06
C PRO A 332 -51.49 12.06 -25.15
N ALA A 333 -51.45 12.92 -24.15
CA ALA A 333 -52.61 13.20 -23.29
C ALA A 333 -53.73 13.89 -24.11
N PRO A 334 -55.00 13.48 -23.99
CA PRO A 334 -56.10 14.12 -24.70
C PRO A 334 -56.48 15.45 -24.03
N SER A 335 -56.70 16.48 -24.85
CA SER A 335 -57.21 17.79 -24.43
C SER A 335 -58.64 17.69 -23.88
N PRO A 336 -59.01 18.47 -22.85
CA PRO A 336 -60.37 18.48 -22.32
C PRO A 336 -61.25 19.45 -23.10
N ASP A 337 -62.32 18.96 -23.74
CA ASP A 337 -63.53 19.76 -23.91
C ASP A 337 -64.79 18.92 -24.23
N GLN A 338 -65.92 19.42 -23.71
CA GLN A 338 -67.32 19.12 -24.07
C GLN A 338 -67.92 17.70 -23.90
N MET A 339 -68.51 17.51 -22.71
CA MET A 339 -69.98 17.42 -22.51
C MET A 339 -70.81 16.32 -23.20
N GLY A 340 -71.35 15.38 -22.41
CA GLY A 340 -72.55 14.59 -22.77
C GLY A 340 -72.52 13.14 -22.27
N PRO A 341 -73.66 12.51 -21.88
CA PRO A 341 -73.60 11.45 -20.87
C PRO A 341 -74.10 10.06 -21.32
N THR A 342 -73.97 9.12 -20.37
CA THR A 342 -74.88 7.97 -20.05
C THR A 342 -74.38 6.55 -20.37
N ILE A 343 -74.80 5.62 -19.50
CA ILE A 343 -74.86 4.14 -19.61
C ILE A 343 -73.62 3.32 -19.19
N SER A 344 -73.71 2.81 -17.95
CA SER A 344 -73.19 1.50 -17.48
C SER A 344 -74.21 0.42 -17.92
N PRO A 345 -73.90 -0.89 -18.19
CA PRO A 345 -73.19 -1.75 -17.23
C PRO A 345 -72.45 -3.04 -17.73
N TYR A 346 -71.88 -3.76 -16.73
CA TYR A 346 -71.90 -5.24 -16.56
C TYR A 346 -70.80 -6.18 -17.16
N MET A 347 -70.00 -6.78 -16.24
CA MET A 347 -69.36 -8.14 -16.20
C MET A 347 -68.57 -8.69 -17.43
N ASP A 348 -67.77 -9.78 -17.37
CA ASP A 348 -67.46 -10.77 -16.31
C ASP A 348 -65.97 -11.23 -16.36
N ASN A 349 -65.56 -11.97 -15.32
CA ASN A 349 -64.31 -12.72 -15.12
C ASN A 349 -63.70 -13.44 -16.36
N ARG A 350 -62.36 -13.57 -16.39
CA ARG A 350 -61.65 -14.79 -15.91
C ARG A 350 -60.12 -14.73 -15.96
N HIS A 351 -59.55 -15.38 -14.94
CA HIS A 351 -58.16 -15.83 -14.70
C HIS A 351 -57.16 -15.89 -15.87
N TYR A 352 -55.90 -15.51 -15.56
CA TYR A 352 -54.80 -16.49 -15.51
C TYR A 352 -53.80 -16.12 -14.39
N ARG A 353 -53.17 -17.14 -13.79
CA ARG A 353 -52.18 -17.01 -12.71
C ARG A 353 -50.84 -17.53 -13.22
N SER A 354 -49.77 -16.75 -13.06
CA SER A 354 -48.40 -17.15 -13.42
C SER A 354 -47.45 -16.79 -12.27
N LEU A 355 -46.65 -17.74 -11.79
CA LEU A 355 -45.59 -17.49 -10.82
C LEU A 355 -44.31 -16.98 -11.52
N PRO A 356 -43.47 -16.18 -10.85
CA PRO A 356 -42.10 -15.93 -11.28
C PRO A 356 -41.15 -17.06 -10.85
N PRO A 357 -40.06 -17.34 -11.59
CA PRO A 357 -39.02 -18.29 -11.20
C PRO A 357 -37.98 -17.70 -10.24
N SER A 358 -37.15 -18.58 -9.67
CA SER A 358 -36.25 -18.37 -8.53
C SER A 358 -34.99 -17.55 -8.81
N SER A 359 -34.56 -16.77 -7.80
CA SER A 359 -33.19 -16.26 -7.65
C SER A 359 -32.30 -17.21 -6.82
N SER A 360 -31.02 -17.30 -7.17
CA SER A 360 -29.99 -18.02 -6.41
C SER A 360 -29.33 -17.12 -5.36
N PRO A 361 -28.83 -17.64 -4.22
CA PRO A 361 -28.51 -16.83 -3.05
C PRO A 361 -27.09 -16.22 -3.06
N SER A 362 -26.99 -15.01 -2.53
CA SER A 362 -25.73 -14.39 -2.06
C SER A 362 -25.30 -14.99 -0.70
N PRO A 363 -24.02 -14.91 -0.30
CA PRO A 363 -23.56 -15.46 0.97
C PRO A 363 -24.26 -14.79 2.17
N ALA A 364 -24.67 -15.60 3.15
CA ALA A 364 -25.45 -15.16 4.29
C ALA A 364 -24.63 -14.28 5.26
N VAL A 365 -25.20 -13.14 5.64
CA VAL A 365 -24.80 -12.37 6.82
C VAL A 365 -25.43 -13.01 8.05
N ASP A 366 -24.63 -13.27 9.09
CA ASP A 366 -25.10 -13.89 10.32
C ASP A 366 -25.77 -12.84 11.24
N PRO A 367 -27.07 -12.98 11.62
CA PRO A 367 -27.76 -11.99 12.44
C PRO A 367 -27.36 -12.00 13.93
N SER A 368 -26.56 -12.96 14.38
CA SER A 368 -26.37 -13.28 15.80
C SER A 368 -25.61 -12.25 16.65
N CYS A 369 -24.96 -11.24 16.05
CA CYS A 369 -24.35 -10.11 16.78
C CYS A 369 -25.35 -9.00 17.17
N GLY A 370 -26.63 -9.10 16.83
CA GLY A 370 -27.66 -8.08 17.08
C GLY A 370 -28.13 -7.96 18.54
N GLY A 371 -27.27 -7.45 19.43
CA GLY A 371 -27.60 -7.17 20.83
C GLY A 371 -28.33 -5.83 21.03
N SER A 372 -29.42 -5.83 21.81
CA SER A 372 -30.15 -4.60 22.16
C SER A 372 -29.35 -3.73 23.15
N LEU A 373 -29.24 -2.43 22.86
CA LEU A 373 -28.58 -1.44 23.72
C LEU A 373 -29.46 -1.14 24.95
N GLY A 374 -29.09 -1.68 26.11
CA GLY A 374 -29.77 -1.43 27.39
C GLY A 374 -28.78 -1.05 28.52
N PRO A 375 -29.07 -0.04 29.35
CA PRO A 375 -28.21 0.33 30.47
C PRO A 375 -28.33 -0.67 31.63
N THR A 376 -27.18 -1.18 32.10
CA THR A 376 -27.10 -2.09 33.26
C THR A 376 -27.16 -1.32 34.58
N HIS A 377 -28.33 -1.36 35.24
CA HIS A 377 -28.47 -0.87 36.62
C HIS A 377 -27.92 -1.90 37.62
N HIS A 378 -27.09 -1.45 38.56
CA HIS A 378 -26.64 -2.26 39.70
C HIS A 378 -27.79 -2.63 40.64
N ALA A 379 -27.83 -3.89 41.10
CA ALA A 379 -28.71 -4.36 42.16
C ALA A 379 -27.91 -5.09 43.26
N LEU A 380 -28.33 -4.86 44.51
CA LEU A 380 -27.75 -5.43 45.74
C LEU A 380 -28.29 -6.85 46.04
N PRO A 381 -27.65 -7.64 46.93
CA PRO A 381 -27.85 -9.09 46.99
C PRO A 381 -29.08 -9.54 47.82
N PRO A 382 -29.60 -10.76 47.58
CA PRO A 382 -30.75 -11.31 48.30
C PRO A 382 -30.39 -12.07 49.59
N HIS A 383 -31.33 -12.10 50.55
CA HIS A 383 -31.31 -12.93 51.75
C HIS A 383 -31.78 -14.39 51.48
N GLY A 384 -31.53 -15.29 52.44
CA GLY A 384 -31.63 -16.76 52.30
C GLY A 384 -33.01 -17.44 52.45
N PRO A 385 -33.04 -18.78 52.53
CA PRO A 385 -34.24 -19.61 52.24
C PRO A 385 -34.89 -20.34 53.43
N GLN A 386 -36.19 -20.67 53.26
CA GLN A 386 -37.06 -21.58 54.04
C GLN A 386 -38.19 -22.06 53.06
N ASP A 387 -38.81 -23.25 53.09
CA ASP A 387 -38.62 -24.51 53.83
C ASP A 387 -39.22 -25.72 53.03
N LEU A 388 -38.93 -26.96 53.47
CA LEU A 388 -39.29 -28.31 52.91
C LEU A 388 -40.71 -28.81 53.35
N PRO A 389 -41.20 -30.09 53.19
CA PRO A 389 -40.85 -31.33 52.41
C PRO A 389 -42.11 -32.01 51.72
N PRO A 390 -42.32 -33.37 51.55
CA PRO A 390 -41.53 -34.48 50.95
C PRO A 390 -42.24 -35.41 49.89
N LEU A 391 -41.40 -36.18 49.15
CA LEU A 391 -41.41 -37.59 48.61
C LEU A 391 -42.55 -38.61 48.94
N PRO A 392 -42.76 -39.76 48.21
CA PRO A 392 -41.79 -40.74 47.61
C PRO A 392 -42.11 -41.22 46.15
N ALA A 393 -41.34 -42.02 45.37
CA ALA A 393 -40.14 -42.90 45.45
C ALA A 393 -40.34 -44.44 45.45
N VAL A 394 -40.06 -45.13 44.31
CA VAL A 394 -39.79 -46.60 44.09
C VAL A 394 -38.93 -46.73 42.81
N SER A 395 -37.65 -47.17 42.79
CA SER A 395 -37.05 -48.54 42.80
C SER A 395 -37.20 -49.38 41.49
N TYR A 396 -36.23 -50.18 40.98
CA TYR A 396 -34.75 -50.30 41.13
C TYR A 396 -34.17 -51.36 40.12
N GLY A 397 -32.88 -51.28 39.73
CA GLY A 397 -32.07 -52.39 39.15
C GLY A 397 -32.14 -52.61 37.61
N SER A 398 -31.14 -53.21 36.92
CA SER A 398 -29.82 -53.75 37.32
C SER A 398 -28.82 -53.73 36.13
N SER A 399 -27.52 -53.84 36.40
CA SER A 399 -26.39 -53.79 35.43
C SER A 399 -25.73 -55.15 35.16
N THR A 400 -24.98 -55.27 34.05
CA THR A 400 -23.80 -56.16 33.90
C THR A 400 -22.83 -55.68 32.79
N HIS A 401 -21.53 -55.91 32.99
CA HIS A 401 -20.39 -55.61 32.08
C HIS A 401 -19.99 -56.81 31.20
N ASN A 402 -19.32 -56.59 30.05
CA ASN A 402 -17.92 -57.03 29.83
C ASN A 402 -17.30 -56.64 28.46
N GLU A 403 -15.96 -56.67 28.40
CA GLU A 403 -15.09 -56.12 27.34
C GLU A 403 -14.62 -57.14 26.27
N LYS A 404 -14.19 -56.65 25.08
CA LYS A 404 -12.81 -56.81 24.47
C LYS A 404 -12.76 -56.64 22.93
N GLY A 405 -11.68 -56.00 22.42
CA GLY A 405 -10.88 -56.58 21.32
C GLY A 405 -10.90 -56.02 19.87
N LEU A 406 -9.97 -55.11 19.57
CA LEU A 406 -9.01 -55.06 18.43
C LEU A 406 -9.43 -55.04 16.91
N GLN A 407 -8.82 -54.05 16.21
CA GLN A 407 -8.76 -53.67 14.78
C GLN A 407 -8.71 -54.74 13.64
N LYS A 408 -9.36 -54.44 12.48
CA LYS A 408 -8.75 -54.25 11.12
C LYS A 408 -9.78 -54.08 9.96
N GLY A 409 -9.46 -53.28 8.93
CA GLY A 409 -9.75 -53.61 7.51
C GLY A 409 -10.89 -52.91 6.73
N LEU A 410 -10.49 -52.01 5.81
CA LEU A 410 -11.13 -51.45 4.59
C LEU A 410 -12.57 -51.83 4.14
N ALA A 411 -13.40 -50.78 3.90
CA ALA A 411 -14.32 -50.43 2.76
C ALA A 411 -15.07 -51.51 1.92
N PRO A 412 -16.31 -51.23 1.37
CA PRO A 412 -16.84 -49.92 0.95
C PRO A 412 -18.31 -49.56 1.34
N SER A 413 -18.75 -48.36 0.91
CA SER A 413 -20.02 -47.63 1.11
C SER A 413 -21.29 -48.28 0.46
N PRO A 414 -22.53 -47.69 0.48
CA PRO A 414 -22.96 -46.36 1.00
C PRO A 414 -24.34 -46.27 1.74
N HIS A 415 -24.67 -45.03 2.17
CA HIS A 415 -25.97 -44.51 2.69
C HIS A 415 -26.40 -44.94 4.11
N SER A 416 -26.51 -44.07 5.12
CA SER A 416 -27.31 -42.82 5.11
C SER A 416 -27.14 -41.96 6.39
N GLY A 417 -27.24 -40.64 6.23
CA GLY A 417 -27.78 -39.66 7.20
C GLY A 417 -27.27 -39.58 8.64
N LEU A 418 -26.36 -38.61 8.92
CA LEU A 418 -26.48 -37.61 10.00
C LEU A 418 -25.23 -36.70 10.00
N SER A 419 -25.34 -35.52 9.38
CA SER A 419 -24.30 -34.48 9.48
C SER A 419 -24.57 -33.62 10.70
N SER A 420 -23.74 -33.73 11.73
CA SER A 420 -23.70 -32.75 12.82
C SER A 420 -23.19 -31.42 12.27
N SER A 421 -24.11 -30.49 12.00
CA SER A 421 -23.76 -29.11 11.67
C SER A 421 -23.02 -28.48 12.85
N TRP A 422 -21.71 -28.30 12.68
CA TRP A 422 -20.93 -27.45 13.56
C TRP A 422 -21.49 -26.03 13.47
N VAL A 423 -22.08 -25.56 14.56
CA VAL A 423 -22.46 -24.15 14.71
C VAL A 423 -21.16 -23.34 14.61
N LYS A 424 -21.03 -22.51 13.56
CA LYS A 424 -19.98 -21.49 13.53
C LYS A 424 -20.25 -20.55 14.70
N LEU A 425 -19.30 -20.41 15.61
CA LEU A 425 -19.30 -19.24 16.51
C LEU A 425 -19.12 -18.00 15.63
N SER A 426 -20.07 -17.08 15.71
CA SER A 426 -19.95 -15.73 15.18
C SER A 426 -19.01 -14.92 16.08
N ASN A 427 -17.78 -14.68 15.64
CA ASN A 427 -16.91 -13.70 16.30
C ASN A 427 -17.40 -12.29 15.96
N CYS A 428 -18.06 -11.65 16.91
CA CYS A 428 -18.32 -10.21 16.90
C CYS A 428 -17.08 -9.46 17.43
N THR A 429 -16.87 -8.22 17.01
CA THR A 429 -15.82 -7.32 17.49
C THR A 429 -16.42 -6.32 18.46
N ASN A 430 -15.92 -6.20 19.70
CA ASN A 430 -16.50 -5.25 20.65
C ASN A 430 -15.86 -3.87 20.51
N LEU A 431 -16.69 -2.88 20.18
CA LEU A 431 -16.33 -1.47 20.20
C LEU A 431 -16.85 -0.88 21.53
N THR A 432 -15.95 -0.73 22.51
CA THR A 432 -16.27 -0.11 23.81
C THR A 432 -16.25 1.41 23.65
N ILE A 433 -17.40 2.07 23.79
CA ILE A 433 -17.57 3.51 23.59
C ILE A 433 -17.61 4.20 24.96
N VAL A 434 -16.71 5.13 25.22
CA VAL A 434 -16.47 5.73 26.55
C VAL A 434 -16.59 7.26 26.50
N ASN A 435 -17.35 7.86 27.43
CA ASN A 435 -17.40 9.31 27.61
C ASN A 435 -16.49 9.76 28.77
N ASN A 436 -15.29 10.26 28.47
CA ASN A 436 -14.43 10.94 29.46
C ASN A 436 -14.63 12.47 29.48
N CYS A 437 -15.60 13.01 28.74
CA CYS A 437 -15.93 14.43 28.74
C CYS A 437 -16.64 14.82 30.05
N HIS A 438 -16.54 16.09 30.44
CA HIS A 438 -17.26 16.64 31.59
C HIS A 438 -18.75 16.87 31.34
N GLU A 439 -19.20 16.70 30.10
CA GLU A 439 -20.58 16.87 29.65
C GLU A 439 -21.18 15.55 29.14
N THR A 440 -22.50 15.41 29.19
CA THR A 440 -23.21 14.30 28.55
C THR A 440 -23.05 14.42 27.04
N ILE A 441 -22.72 13.30 26.39
CA ILE A 441 -22.68 13.19 24.94
C ILE A 441 -23.73 12.19 24.47
N TRP A 442 -24.09 12.26 23.20
CA TRP A 442 -24.98 11.29 22.57
C TRP A 442 -24.27 10.67 21.37
N PRO A 443 -23.57 9.53 21.53
CA PRO A 443 -22.90 8.91 20.41
C PRO A 443 -23.90 8.54 19.30
N GLY A 444 -23.48 8.66 18.05
CA GLY A 444 -24.15 8.17 16.86
C GLY A 444 -23.32 7.06 16.24
N ILE A 445 -23.98 6.03 15.67
CA ILE A 445 -23.32 4.94 14.96
C ILE A 445 -24.00 4.79 13.60
N LYS A 446 -23.22 4.81 12.52
CA LYS A 446 -23.71 4.65 11.15
C LYS A 446 -22.90 3.57 10.41
N PRO A 447 -23.45 2.37 10.21
CA PRO A 447 -22.87 1.37 9.33
C PRO A 447 -22.77 1.88 7.89
N THR A 448 -21.69 1.50 7.19
CA THR A 448 -21.50 1.73 5.76
C THR A 448 -22.48 0.91 4.93
N ASN A 449 -22.78 -0.32 5.37
CA ASN A 449 -23.82 -1.15 4.76
C ASN A 449 -25.21 -0.66 5.19
N THR A 450 -26.02 -0.21 4.23
CA THR A 450 -27.37 0.33 4.45
C THR A 450 -28.40 -0.69 4.93
N THR A 451 -28.10 -2.00 4.87
CA THR A 451 -28.98 -3.04 5.43
C THR A 451 -28.85 -3.22 6.94
N LEU A 452 -27.82 -2.62 7.56
CA LEU A 452 -27.63 -2.65 9.01
C LEU A 452 -28.19 -1.35 9.62
N THR A 453 -29.00 -1.48 10.66
CA THR A 453 -29.51 -0.34 11.42
C THR A 453 -28.37 0.39 12.13
N GLY A 454 -28.43 1.72 12.08
CA GLY A 454 -27.56 2.56 12.89
C GLY A 454 -27.94 2.56 14.37
N GLY A 455 -27.10 3.21 15.17
CA GLY A 455 -27.24 3.31 16.61
C GLY A 455 -27.24 4.76 17.09
N GLY A 456 -27.75 4.96 18.30
CA GLY A 456 -27.58 6.21 19.01
C GLY A 456 -28.19 6.13 20.41
N PHE A 457 -27.51 6.69 21.39
CA PHE A 457 -27.84 6.57 22.80
C PHE A 457 -27.26 7.75 23.59
N THR A 458 -27.70 7.92 24.84
CA THR A 458 -27.14 8.90 25.78
C THR A 458 -25.98 8.28 26.54
N LEU A 459 -24.88 9.02 26.77
CA LEU A 459 -23.74 8.57 27.55
C LEU A 459 -23.26 9.71 28.47
N LYS A 460 -23.47 9.60 29.78
CA LYS A 460 -23.08 10.63 30.77
C LYS A 460 -21.56 10.61 31.03
N PRO A 461 -20.99 11.65 31.67
CA PRO A 461 -19.59 11.66 32.09
C PRO A 461 -19.20 10.41 32.89
N GLY A 462 -18.16 9.71 32.44
CA GLY A 462 -17.65 8.47 33.03
C GLY A 462 -18.44 7.20 32.67
N GLU A 463 -19.54 7.29 31.91
CA GLU A 463 -20.25 6.10 31.41
C GLU A 463 -19.57 5.51 30.17
N SER A 464 -19.72 4.19 30.01
CA SER A 464 -19.29 3.44 28.83
C SER A 464 -20.36 2.45 28.39
N THR A 465 -20.44 2.17 27.10
CA THR A 465 -21.26 1.07 26.55
C THR A 465 -20.46 0.24 25.56
N VAL A 466 -20.97 -0.92 25.18
CA VAL A 466 -20.35 -1.82 24.20
C VAL A 466 -21.27 -1.95 22.99
N PHE A 467 -20.73 -1.72 21.80
CA PHE A 467 -21.36 -2.07 20.53
C PHE A 467 -20.63 -3.29 19.94
N SER A 468 -21.30 -4.44 19.90
CA SER A 468 -20.76 -5.66 19.30
C SER A 468 -20.98 -5.64 17.78
N ALA A 469 -19.96 -5.22 17.04
CA ALA A 469 -19.99 -5.16 15.59
C ALA A 469 -19.90 -6.56 14.96
N PRO A 470 -20.71 -6.89 13.93
CA PRO A 470 -20.57 -8.15 13.22
C PRO A 470 -19.25 -8.24 12.44
N ASN A 471 -18.80 -9.46 12.13
CA ASN A 471 -17.61 -9.65 11.30
C ASN A 471 -17.82 -9.02 9.90
N GLY A 472 -16.80 -8.34 9.38
CA GLY A 472 -16.89 -7.57 8.13
C GLY A 472 -17.65 -6.25 8.23
N TRP A 473 -18.02 -5.79 9.45
CA TRP A 473 -18.65 -4.49 9.63
C TRP A 473 -17.72 -3.35 9.25
N GLY A 474 -18.23 -2.38 8.51
CA GLY A 474 -17.62 -1.07 8.34
C GLY A 474 -18.62 0.01 8.73
N GLY A 475 -18.13 1.12 9.27
CA GLY A 475 -18.99 2.22 9.70
C GLY A 475 -18.28 3.31 10.48
N ARG A 476 -19.09 4.27 10.93
CA ARG A 476 -18.70 5.53 11.56
C ARG A 476 -19.29 5.63 12.97
N ILE A 477 -18.51 6.16 13.91
CA ILE A 477 -18.93 6.49 15.27
C ILE A 477 -18.52 7.95 15.57
N TRP A 478 -19.43 8.78 16.07
CA TRP A 478 -19.15 10.17 16.43
C TRP A 478 -19.94 10.57 17.67
N GLY A 479 -19.56 11.68 18.31
CA GLY A 479 -20.23 12.21 19.50
C GLY A 479 -21.08 13.43 19.16
N ARG A 480 -22.30 13.51 19.69
CA ARG A 480 -23.17 14.69 19.60
C ARG A 480 -23.18 15.44 20.92
N THR A 481 -23.25 16.77 20.87
CA THR A 481 -23.28 17.65 22.05
C THR A 481 -24.51 18.56 22.07
N GLY A 482 -24.85 19.07 23.26
CA GLY A 482 -25.97 20.01 23.43
C GLY A 482 -27.32 19.47 22.99
N CYS A 483 -27.57 18.17 23.17
CA CYS A 483 -28.80 17.53 22.70
C CYS A 483 -29.96 17.64 23.69
N GLY A 484 -31.17 17.81 23.16
CA GLY A 484 -32.43 17.73 23.90
C GLY A 484 -33.40 16.77 23.22
N PHE A 485 -33.46 15.52 23.70
CA PHE A 485 -34.39 14.50 23.22
C PHE A 485 -35.57 14.31 24.19
N ASP A 486 -36.76 14.12 23.65
CA ASP A 486 -37.96 13.76 24.39
C ASP A 486 -37.98 12.26 24.78
N LYS A 487 -39.05 11.82 25.46
CA LYS A 487 -39.24 10.42 25.86
C LYS A 487 -39.40 9.44 24.69
N ASN A 488 -39.71 9.94 23.49
CA ASN A 488 -39.84 9.16 22.26
C ASN A 488 -38.50 9.11 21.49
N GLY A 489 -37.46 9.79 21.99
CA GLY A 489 -36.17 9.92 21.32
C GLY A 489 -36.18 10.93 20.17
N ASN A 490 -37.12 11.88 20.12
CA ASN A 490 -37.16 12.94 19.13
C ASN A 490 -36.67 14.27 19.72
N GLY A 491 -35.88 15.04 18.97
CA GLY A 491 -35.13 16.19 19.50
C GLY A 491 -34.11 16.77 18.52
N THR A 492 -33.19 17.58 19.03
CA THR A 492 -32.10 18.18 18.25
C THR A 492 -30.80 18.18 19.04
N CYS A 493 -29.67 18.42 18.37
CA CYS A 493 -28.33 18.56 18.94
C CYS A 493 -27.64 19.82 18.38
N GLN A 494 -26.70 20.40 19.15
CA GLN A 494 -25.93 21.57 18.70
C GLN A 494 -24.80 21.20 17.72
N THR A 495 -24.23 19.99 17.81
CA THR A 495 -23.19 19.48 16.90
C THR A 495 -23.42 18.00 16.58
N GLY A 496 -23.06 17.55 15.37
CA GLY A 496 -23.12 16.14 14.96
C GLY A 496 -24.52 15.55 14.81
N ALA A 497 -25.57 16.38 14.72
CA ALA A 497 -26.96 15.91 14.60
C ALA A 497 -27.14 14.91 13.43
N CYS A 498 -28.16 14.06 13.47
CA CYS A 498 -28.34 12.98 12.48
C CYS A 498 -29.80 12.86 12.07
N GLY A 499 -30.36 14.02 11.70
CA GLY A 499 -31.80 14.26 11.77
C GLY A 499 -32.28 14.51 13.21
N THR A 500 -33.58 14.33 13.44
CA THR A 500 -34.22 14.66 14.72
C THR A 500 -34.29 13.50 15.72
N THR A 501 -33.73 12.33 15.41
CA THR A 501 -33.87 11.11 16.23
C THR A 501 -32.63 10.78 17.05
N LEU A 502 -32.84 10.20 18.24
CA LEU A 502 -31.78 9.70 19.11
C LEU A 502 -30.95 8.63 18.39
N THR A 503 -31.63 7.65 17.78
CA THR A 503 -30.98 6.64 16.93
C THR A 503 -30.67 7.23 15.57
N CYS A 504 -29.40 7.20 15.14
CA CYS A 504 -28.99 7.76 13.86
C CYS A 504 -29.26 6.79 12.71
N THR A 505 -29.83 7.29 11.61
CA THR A 505 -30.02 6.56 10.34
C THR A 505 -29.21 7.18 9.20
N THR A 506 -28.88 8.47 9.29
CA THR A 506 -27.95 9.20 8.43
C THR A 506 -26.56 9.32 9.08
N PRO A 507 -25.54 9.78 8.34
CA PRO A 507 -24.32 10.35 8.93
C PRO A 507 -24.64 11.54 9.85
N GLY A 508 -23.65 11.96 10.63
CA GLY A 508 -23.71 13.17 11.46
C GLY A 508 -23.44 14.44 10.67
N ASP A 509 -24.16 15.51 11.00
CA ASP A 509 -24.03 16.85 10.43
C ASP A 509 -22.72 17.51 10.91
N PRO A 510 -21.83 17.96 10.00
CA PRO A 510 -20.61 18.67 10.35
C PRO A 510 -20.90 19.98 11.12
N PRO A 511 -20.05 20.41 12.07
CA PRO A 511 -18.78 19.81 12.45
C PRO A 511 -18.90 18.63 13.43
N ALA A 512 -18.21 17.52 13.13
CA ALA A 512 -18.09 16.36 14.02
C ALA A 512 -16.75 15.63 13.81
N SER A 513 -16.10 15.23 14.91
CA SER A 513 -14.98 14.28 14.86
C SER A 513 -15.51 12.86 14.75
N ILE A 514 -15.00 12.08 13.79
CA ILE A 514 -15.53 10.77 13.43
C ILE A 514 -14.45 9.70 13.65
N ALA A 515 -14.82 8.57 14.25
CA ALA A 515 -14.05 7.33 14.26
C ALA A 515 -14.56 6.41 13.16
N GLU A 516 -13.71 6.05 12.20
CA GLU A 516 -14.05 5.18 11.08
C GLU A 516 -13.41 3.80 11.23
N PHE A 517 -14.12 2.76 10.79
CA PHE A 517 -13.69 1.37 10.88
C PHE A 517 -14.04 0.59 9.62
N THR A 518 -13.15 -0.32 9.22
CA THR A 518 -13.43 -1.46 8.33
C THR A 518 -12.85 -2.72 8.99
N LEU A 519 -13.73 -3.51 9.61
CA LEU A 519 -13.35 -4.71 10.36
C LEU A 519 -13.12 -5.91 9.44
N GLY A 520 -12.12 -6.74 9.77
CA GLY A 520 -11.83 -7.97 9.04
C GLY A 520 -10.63 -8.71 9.64
N ASN A 521 -10.01 -9.61 8.87
CA ASN A 521 -8.80 -10.33 9.28
C ASN A 521 -7.65 -9.36 9.66
N THR A 522 -7.56 -8.26 8.91
CA THR A 522 -6.86 -7.04 9.28
C THR A 522 -7.92 -5.95 9.36
N THR A 523 -8.07 -5.34 10.54
CA THR A 523 -8.97 -4.20 10.70
C THR A 523 -8.23 -2.91 10.34
N PHE A 524 -8.89 -2.07 9.57
CA PHE A 524 -8.48 -0.70 9.26
C PHE A 524 -9.31 0.26 10.11
N TYR A 525 -8.69 1.25 10.71
CA TYR A 525 -9.38 2.27 11.51
C TYR A 525 -8.59 3.58 11.53
N ASP A 526 -9.33 4.67 11.68
CA ASP A 526 -8.79 6.03 11.70
C ASP A 526 -9.74 6.96 12.47
N VAL A 527 -9.25 8.15 12.79
CA VAL A 527 -10.09 9.26 13.24
C VAL A 527 -10.01 10.36 12.20
N SER A 528 -11.18 10.84 11.77
CA SER A 528 -11.35 11.76 10.67
C SER A 528 -11.92 13.10 11.15
N LEU A 529 -11.25 14.17 10.71
CA LEU A 529 -11.62 15.57 10.91
C LEU A 529 -11.97 16.27 9.58
N VAL A 530 -12.19 15.49 8.52
CA VAL A 530 -12.65 15.99 7.20
C VAL A 530 -14.00 16.72 7.34
N ASP A 531 -14.85 16.19 8.21
CA ASP A 531 -16.12 16.78 8.64
C ASP A 531 -15.97 17.68 9.89
N GLY A 532 -14.76 18.20 10.15
CA GLY A 532 -14.46 19.13 11.23
C GLY A 532 -14.17 18.48 12.60
N PHE A 533 -14.31 19.27 13.65
CA PHE A 533 -14.02 18.87 15.03
C PHE A 533 -15.05 19.43 16.01
N ASN A 534 -15.57 18.60 16.92
CA ASN A 534 -16.42 19.04 18.03
C ASN A 534 -15.98 18.52 19.40
N LEU A 535 -15.44 17.30 19.45
CA LEU A 535 -14.96 16.62 20.65
C LEU A 535 -13.63 15.92 20.37
N PRO A 536 -12.66 15.93 21.31
CA PRO A 536 -11.50 15.06 21.21
C PRO A 536 -11.94 13.58 21.17
N LEU A 537 -11.31 12.79 20.30
CA LEU A 537 -11.73 11.42 19.98
C LEU A 537 -10.51 10.55 19.68
N THR A 538 -10.43 9.37 20.30
CA THR A 538 -9.34 8.40 20.07
C THR A 538 -9.86 6.98 19.92
N ILE A 539 -9.21 6.18 19.07
CA ILE A 539 -9.43 4.73 18.94
C ILE A 539 -8.19 4.00 19.46
N THR A 540 -8.38 3.09 20.41
CA THR A 540 -7.34 2.22 20.97
C THR A 540 -7.66 0.75 20.68
N PRO A 541 -6.82 0.00 19.95
CA PRO A 541 -6.96 -1.46 19.83
C PRO A 541 -6.52 -2.18 21.11
N ILE A 542 -7.15 -3.32 21.42
CA ILE A 542 -6.81 -4.13 22.60
C ILE A 542 -5.96 -5.33 22.18
N GLN A 543 -4.73 -5.45 22.71
CA GLN A 543 -3.88 -6.65 22.59
C GLN A 543 -3.70 -7.21 21.15
N GLY A 544 -3.73 -6.34 20.14
CA GLY A 544 -3.63 -6.72 18.74
C GLY A 544 -2.22 -7.02 18.25
N LYS A 545 -2.13 -7.52 17.01
CA LYS A 545 -0.88 -7.71 16.26
C LYS A 545 -0.89 -6.88 14.99
N GLY A 546 0.24 -6.28 14.62
CA GLY A 546 0.36 -5.34 13.51
C GLY A 546 0.85 -3.98 14.01
N ASP A 547 0.47 -2.91 13.32
CA ASP A 547 0.79 -1.54 13.72
C ASP A 547 0.10 -1.18 15.06
N CYS A 548 -1.22 -1.35 15.14
CA CYS A 548 -2.00 -1.27 16.37
C CYS A 548 -1.75 -0.01 17.24
N ARG A 549 -1.31 1.09 16.63
CA ARG A 549 -1.17 2.41 17.28
C ARG A 549 -2.53 2.98 17.65
N ILE A 550 -2.54 3.93 18.59
CA ILE A 550 -3.73 4.73 18.89
C ILE A 550 -3.94 5.71 17.73
N ALA A 551 -5.15 5.75 17.16
CA ALA A 551 -5.58 6.80 16.23
C ALA A 551 -6.30 7.90 17.02
N GLY A 552 -6.23 9.16 16.60
CA GLY A 552 -7.08 10.18 17.22
C GLY A 552 -6.64 11.63 17.23
N CYS A 553 -7.46 12.41 17.91
CA CYS A 553 -7.28 13.81 18.19
C CYS A 553 -7.61 14.03 19.67
N ASP A 554 -6.60 13.99 20.54
CA ASP A 554 -6.76 14.16 22.00
C ASP A 554 -6.60 15.63 22.46
N ASN A 555 -6.13 16.51 21.57
CA ASN A 555 -6.07 17.94 21.78
C ASN A 555 -7.43 18.60 21.48
N ASP A 556 -7.80 19.64 22.24
CA ASP A 556 -9.01 20.42 21.97
C ASP A 556 -8.76 21.48 20.89
N LEU A 557 -9.10 21.14 19.64
CA LEU A 557 -8.99 22.02 18.48
C LEU A 557 -9.82 23.31 18.58
N ARG A 558 -10.82 23.38 19.47
CA ARG A 558 -11.67 24.58 19.64
C ARG A 558 -10.89 25.78 20.18
N ALA A 559 -9.80 25.54 20.93
CA ALA A 559 -8.95 26.59 21.49
C ALA A 559 -8.15 27.34 20.41
N ASN A 560 -7.75 26.65 19.34
CA ASN A 560 -6.92 27.18 18.26
C ASN A 560 -7.66 27.25 16.91
N CYS A 561 -9.00 27.16 16.94
CA CYS A 561 -9.82 27.17 15.74
C CYS A 561 -9.77 28.55 15.04
N PRO A 562 -9.48 28.63 13.73
CA PRO A 562 -9.52 29.89 12.99
C PRO A 562 -10.89 30.56 13.09
N PRO A 563 -10.98 31.91 13.23
CA PRO A 563 -12.25 32.61 13.43
C PRO A 563 -13.34 32.30 12.38
N GLU A 564 -12.95 32.16 11.12
CA GLU A 564 -13.78 31.79 9.98
C GLU A 564 -14.31 30.34 10.05
N LEU A 565 -13.53 29.43 10.62
CA LEU A 565 -13.91 28.03 10.85
C LEU A 565 -14.70 27.82 12.15
N ALA A 566 -14.68 28.79 13.06
CA ALA A 566 -15.31 28.66 14.38
C ALA A 566 -16.84 28.50 14.27
N PHE A 567 -17.35 27.37 14.77
CA PHE A 567 -18.77 27.17 15.02
C PHE A 567 -19.09 27.63 16.45
N ARG A 568 -20.03 28.57 16.57
CA ARG A 568 -20.39 29.19 17.84
C ARG A 568 -21.82 28.88 18.23
N SER A 569 -22.00 28.53 19.50
CA SER A 569 -23.30 28.44 20.17
C SER A 569 -23.20 29.20 21.48
N ASP A 570 -24.21 30.01 21.81
CA ASP A 570 -24.24 30.89 22.99
C ASP A 570 -22.96 31.74 23.17
N GLY A 571 -22.41 32.24 22.05
CA GLY A 571 -21.18 33.05 21.98
C GLY A 571 -19.86 32.26 22.12
N LYS A 572 -19.89 31.06 22.70
CA LYS A 572 -18.73 30.17 22.86
C LYS A 572 -18.42 29.41 21.57
N ILE A 573 -17.13 29.17 21.28
CA ILE A 573 -16.73 28.20 20.24
C ILE A 573 -17.05 26.80 20.76
N THR A 574 -18.05 26.14 20.17
CA THR A 574 -18.46 24.77 20.56
C THR A 574 -17.90 23.71 19.62
N ALA A 575 -17.49 24.09 18.41
CA ALA A 575 -16.84 23.23 17.44
C ALA A 575 -16.02 24.04 16.41
N CYS A 576 -15.24 23.36 15.58
CA CYS A 576 -14.46 23.91 14.47
C CYS A 576 -14.84 23.21 13.17
N ARG A 577 -15.36 23.93 12.19
CA ARG A 577 -15.69 23.40 10.85
C ARG A 577 -14.42 23.12 10.06
N SER A 578 -14.43 22.14 9.17
CA SER A 578 -13.36 22.04 8.18
C SER A 578 -13.50 23.15 7.13
N ALA A 579 -12.45 23.39 6.34
CA ALA A 579 -12.51 24.35 5.25
C ALA A 579 -13.58 23.96 4.19
N CYS A 580 -13.78 22.66 3.95
CA CYS A 580 -14.84 22.19 3.07
C CYS A 580 -16.23 22.60 3.59
N ASN A 581 -16.49 22.47 4.90
CA ASN A 581 -17.79 22.83 5.48
C ASN A 581 -18.06 24.35 5.56
N VAL A 582 -17.11 25.20 5.17
CA VAL A 582 -17.24 26.68 5.21
C VAL A 582 -17.22 27.30 3.82
N PHE A 583 -16.28 26.85 2.97
CA PHE A 583 -16.07 27.45 1.67
C PHE A 583 -16.71 26.66 0.53
N GLU A 584 -17.07 25.38 0.78
CA GLU A 584 -17.70 24.44 -0.17
C GLU A 584 -16.96 24.26 -1.52
N SER A 585 -15.75 24.81 -1.66
CA SER A 585 -15.00 24.80 -2.91
C SER A 585 -14.47 23.41 -3.23
N ASP A 586 -14.32 23.14 -4.52
CA ASP A 586 -13.76 21.88 -5.02
C ASP A 586 -12.37 21.59 -4.45
N GLU A 587 -11.53 22.62 -4.25
CA GLU A 587 -10.20 22.50 -3.64
C GLU A 587 -10.26 22.01 -2.18
N TYR A 588 -11.10 22.63 -1.34
CA TYR A 588 -11.17 22.23 0.08
C TYR A 588 -11.95 20.93 0.30
N CYS A 589 -12.91 20.64 -0.58
CA CYS A 589 -13.74 19.44 -0.52
C CYS A 589 -13.20 18.26 -1.34
N CYS A 590 -12.07 18.42 -2.04
CA CYS A 590 -11.51 17.46 -2.98
C CYS A 590 -12.54 16.92 -4.00
N LYS A 591 -13.20 17.83 -4.73
CA LYS A 591 -14.21 17.52 -5.77
C LYS A 591 -13.74 17.98 -7.15
N GLY A 592 -14.43 17.53 -8.21
CA GLY A 592 -14.14 17.97 -9.58
C GLY A 592 -12.69 17.72 -9.97
N MET A 593 -11.97 18.78 -10.38
CA MET A 593 -10.53 18.68 -10.71
C MET A 593 -9.65 18.28 -9.52
N TYR A 594 -10.12 18.47 -8.30
CA TYR A 594 -9.46 18.12 -7.04
C TYR A 594 -9.90 16.75 -6.49
N SER A 595 -10.59 15.91 -7.28
CA SER A 595 -11.10 14.60 -6.83
C SER A 595 -10.04 13.47 -6.78
N ASN A 596 -8.78 13.81 -6.52
CA ASN A 596 -7.68 12.85 -6.38
C ASN A 596 -6.57 13.44 -5.48
N PRO A 597 -5.69 12.61 -4.87
CA PRO A 597 -4.66 13.08 -3.93
C PRO A 597 -3.52 13.87 -4.57
N ILE A 598 -3.37 13.87 -5.90
CA ILE A 598 -2.32 14.62 -6.60
C ILE A 598 -2.75 16.08 -6.78
N THR A 599 -4.03 16.31 -7.07
CA THR A 599 -4.57 17.67 -7.25
C THR A 599 -5.10 18.27 -5.95
N CYS A 600 -5.68 17.47 -5.03
CA CYS A 600 -6.07 17.96 -3.71
C CYS A 600 -4.88 17.97 -2.73
N MET A 601 -4.13 19.06 -2.73
CA MET A 601 -2.95 19.22 -1.87
C MET A 601 -3.32 19.74 -0.46
N PRO A 602 -2.51 19.47 0.58
CA PRO A 602 -2.76 19.97 1.93
C PRO A 602 -2.77 21.51 1.99
N THR A 603 -3.91 22.08 2.39
CA THR A 603 -4.14 23.52 2.47
C THR A 603 -3.67 24.11 3.81
N ASN A 604 -3.66 25.44 3.94
CA ASN A 604 -3.32 26.09 5.20
C ASN A 604 -4.27 25.67 6.35
N TYR A 605 -5.55 25.42 6.05
CA TYR A 605 -6.51 24.96 7.05
C TYR A 605 -6.29 23.50 7.46
N SER A 606 -6.11 22.57 6.52
CA SER A 606 -5.88 21.17 6.89
C SER A 606 -4.57 20.99 7.67
N LYS A 607 -3.54 21.78 7.35
CA LYS A 607 -2.29 21.84 8.13
C LYS A 607 -2.51 22.25 9.59
N ILE A 608 -3.46 23.15 9.90
CA ILE A 608 -3.80 23.51 11.30
C ILE A 608 -4.39 22.31 12.04
N PHE A 609 -5.33 21.60 11.41
CA PHE A 609 -5.95 20.39 11.96
C PHE A 609 -4.90 19.28 12.18
N LYS A 610 -4.03 19.04 11.19
CA LYS A 610 -2.93 18.06 11.28
C LYS A 610 -1.90 18.42 12.35
N THR A 611 -1.56 19.71 12.51
CA THR A 611 -0.61 20.16 13.54
C THR A 611 -1.14 19.90 14.94
N ALA A 612 -2.44 20.14 15.17
CA ALA A 612 -3.07 19.82 16.45
C ALA A 612 -3.21 18.31 16.67
N CYS A 613 -3.53 17.54 15.62
CA CYS A 613 -3.84 16.12 15.69
C CYS A 613 -3.13 15.34 14.57
N PRO A 614 -1.83 15.02 14.73
CA PRO A 614 -1.01 14.43 13.66
C PRO A 614 -1.38 13.01 13.24
N ILE A 615 -2.15 12.30 14.08
CA ILE A 615 -2.57 10.89 13.92
C ILE A 615 -4.08 10.80 13.64
N ALA A 616 -4.61 11.78 12.91
CA ALA A 616 -5.97 11.88 12.41
C ALA A 616 -5.97 12.45 10.98
N TYR A 617 -7.00 12.11 10.21
CA TYR A 617 -7.25 12.68 8.88
C TYR A 617 -7.66 14.16 9.00
N SER A 618 -6.90 15.05 8.36
CA SER A 618 -7.14 16.50 8.34
C SER A 618 -7.87 17.01 7.10
N TYR A 619 -7.91 16.22 6.01
CA TYR A 619 -8.69 16.46 4.79
C TYR A 619 -8.86 15.14 4.00
N ALA A 620 -9.68 15.11 2.94
CA ALA A 620 -10.14 13.86 2.32
C ALA A 620 -9.04 12.98 1.69
N TYR A 621 -7.87 13.55 1.37
CA TYR A 621 -6.72 12.84 0.80
C TYR A 621 -5.46 12.99 1.66
N ASP A 622 -5.64 13.15 2.98
CA ASP A 622 -4.52 13.24 3.92
C ASP A 622 -3.66 11.96 3.94
N ASP A 623 -2.44 12.10 4.45
CA ASP A 623 -1.40 11.09 4.29
C ASP A 623 -1.77 9.75 4.95
N PRO A 624 -1.28 8.61 4.39
CA PRO A 624 -1.68 7.28 4.82
C PRO A 624 -1.22 6.88 6.23
N THR A 625 -0.39 7.67 6.93
CA THR A 625 -0.09 7.40 8.35
C THR A 625 -1.31 7.54 9.27
N SER A 626 -2.39 8.16 8.75
CA SER A 626 -3.68 8.36 9.38
C SER A 626 -4.56 7.10 9.41
N ILE A 627 -4.37 6.15 8.47
CA ILE A 627 -5.02 4.83 8.52
C ILE A 627 -4.13 3.87 9.30
N ILE A 628 -4.68 3.29 10.37
CA ILE A 628 -3.97 2.33 11.21
C ILE A 628 -4.52 0.93 10.96
N THR A 629 -3.62 -0.05 10.89
CA THR A 629 -3.98 -1.46 10.72
C THR A 629 -3.74 -2.25 12.00
N CYS A 630 -4.68 -3.14 12.35
CA CYS A 630 -4.50 -4.02 13.50
C CYS A 630 -5.30 -5.32 13.34
N SER A 631 -4.67 -6.45 13.62
CA SER A 631 -5.35 -7.73 13.85
C SER A 631 -5.63 -7.87 15.35
N THR A 632 -6.81 -7.41 15.76
CA THR A 632 -7.39 -7.56 17.11
C THR A 632 -8.87 -7.92 17.02
N THR A 633 -9.43 -8.43 18.12
CA THR A 633 -10.86 -8.67 18.32
C THR A 633 -11.63 -7.47 18.87
N ASP A 634 -10.98 -6.50 19.54
CA ASP A 634 -11.68 -5.48 20.33
C ASP A 634 -11.00 -4.11 20.32
N PHE A 635 -11.80 -3.05 20.43
CA PHE A 635 -11.36 -1.65 20.41
C PHE A 635 -12.07 -0.82 21.48
N VAL A 636 -11.42 0.28 21.89
CA VAL A 636 -12.00 1.31 22.76
C VAL A 636 -12.02 2.64 22.00
N VAL A 637 -13.22 3.22 21.87
CA VAL A 637 -13.49 4.53 21.28
C VAL A 637 -13.77 5.49 22.43
N SER A 638 -12.83 6.39 22.71
CA SER A 638 -12.91 7.29 23.86
C SER A 638 -13.07 8.75 23.43
N PHE A 639 -14.09 9.42 23.96
CA PHE A 639 -14.29 10.86 23.84
C PHE A 639 -13.60 11.60 25.00
N CYS A 640 -12.94 12.72 24.71
CA CYS A 640 -12.21 13.57 25.67
C CYS A 640 -11.15 12.85 26.53
N SER A 641 -10.45 11.86 25.97
CA SER A 641 -9.44 11.08 26.69
C SER A 641 -8.01 11.49 26.29
N PRO A 642 -7.09 11.78 27.25
CA PRO A 642 -5.70 12.09 26.93
C PRO A 642 -4.91 10.83 26.58
N ARG A 643 -3.98 10.90 25.61
CA ARG A 643 -3.12 9.77 25.19
C ARG A 643 -2.37 9.05 26.32
N ASN A 644 -2.05 9.76 27.41
CA ASN A 644 -1.26 9.23 28.54
C ASN A 644 -2.07 8.49 29.63
N GLN A 645 -3.37 8.23 29.45
CA GLN A 645 -4.14 7.47 30.45
C GLN A 645 -3.82 5.96 30.40
N THR A 646 -2.96 5.51 31.32
CA THR A 646 -2.63 4.08 31.53
C THR A 646 -3.77 3.24 32.14
N GLN A 647 -4.93 3.83 32.39
CA GLN A 647 -6.15 3.14 32.83
C GLN A 647 -7.11 2.97 31.66
N GLN A 648 -6.75 2.08 30.74
CA GLN A 648 -7.67 1.61 29.71
C GLN A 648 -8.53 0.49 30.31
N CYS A 649 -9.85 0.64 30.21
CA CYS A 649 -10.84 -0.36 30.57
C CYS A 649 -11.46 -0.91 29.29
N SER A 650 -11.36 -2.22 29.06
CA SER A 650 -12.01 -2.91 27.95
C SER A 650 -12.94 -4.01 28.48
N TYR A 651 -14.02 -4.29 27.76
CA TYR A 651 -14.95 -5.35 28.13
C TYR A 651 -14.60 -6.64 27.38
N HIS A 652 -14.16 -7.67 28.10
CA HIS A 652 -13.74 -8.97 27.54
C HIS A 652 -14.34 -10.10 28.40
N ASP A 653 -14.78 -11.21 27.79
CA ASP A 653 -15.46 -12.33 28.49
C ASP A 653 -16.60 -11.91 29.45
N ASN A 654 -17.45 -10.96 29.03
CA ASN A 654 -18.48 -10.35 29.87
C ASN A 654 -17.97 -9.67 31.16
N LYS A 655 -16.72 -9.17 31.16
CA LYS A 655 -16.09 -8.53 32.31
C LYS A 655 -15.31 -7.27 31.91
N LEU A 656 -15.49 -6.19 32.67
CA LEU A 656 -14.69 -4.98 32.51
C LEU A 656 -13.28 -5.21 33.09
N ALA A 657 -12.25 -5.14 32.25
CA ALA A 657 -10.85 -5.31 32.58
C ALA A 657 -10.12 -3.96 32.46
N CYS A 658 -9.71 -3.38 33.59
CA CYS A 658 -9.02 -2.09 33.66
C CYS A 658 -7.55 -2.25 34.04
N ASN A 659 -6.63 -1.74 33.21
CA ASN A 659 -5.18 -2.00 33.33
C ASN A 659 -4.45 -1.23 34.47
N GLY A 660 -5.18 -0.79 35.51
CA GLY A 660 -4.65 0.05 36.60
C GLY A 660 -4.80 -0.50 38.02
N SER A 661 -5.37 -1.70 38.21
CA SER A 661 -5.64 -2.28 39.54
C SER A 661 -4.36 -2.65 40.32
N GLU A 662 -3.34 -3.18 39.63
CA GLU A 662 -2.21 -3.85 40.31
C GLU A 662 -1.08 -2.90 40.71
N ARG A 663 -0.86 -1.81 39.96
CA ARG A 663 0.25 -0.88 40.24
C ARG A 663 0.04 -0.07 41.51
N LEU A 664 -1.20 0.34 41.80
CA LEU A 664 -1.55 1.04 43.06
C LEU A 664 -1.47 0.09 44.27
N LYS A 665 -1.83 -1.19 44.12
CA LYS A 665 -1.64 -2.20 45.17
C LYS A 665 -0.16 -2.45 45.45
N GLN A 666 0.68 -2.61 44.42
CA GLN A 666 2.13 -2.76 44.61
C GLN A 666 2.76 -1.54 45.28
N ILE A 667 2.38 -0.32 44.89
CA ILE A 667 2.87 0.91 45.53
C ILE A 667 2.41 0.95 46.99
N ALA A 668 1.14 0.67 47.30
CA ALA A 668 0.65 0.61 48.68
C ALA A 668 1.37 -0.47 49.52
N TYR A 669 1.63 -1.64 48.93
CA TYR A 669 2.35 -2.75 49.59
C TYR A 669 3.84 -2.44 49.81
N MET A 670 4.47 -1.69 48.89
CA MET A 670 5.82 -1.15 49.07
C MET A 670 5.88 -0.09 50.18
N TRP A 671 4.89 0.81 50.25
CA TRP A 671 4.81 1.81 51.32
C TRP A 671 4.53 1.20 52.70
N THR A 672 3.71 0.14 52.80
CA THR A 672 3.54 -0.58 54.07
C THR A 672 4.80 -1.34 54.48
N LEU A 673 5.51 -1.98 53.54
CA LEU A 673 6.81 -2.61 53.82
C LEU A 673 7.89 -1.60 54.26
N PHE A 674 7.94 -0.40 53.66
CA PHE A 674 8.82 0.68 54.12
C PHE A 674 8.41 1.23 55.49
N ALA A 675 7.12 1.46 55.74
CA ALA A 675 6.63 1.95 57.04
C ALA A 675 6.88 0.95 58.19
N ILE A 676 6.78 -0.36 57.93
CA ILE A 676 7.01 -1.42 58.92
C ILE A 676 8.51 -1.62 59.22
N SER A 677 9.40 -1.29 58.27
CA SER A 677 10.86 -1.43 58.45
C SER A 677 11.55 -0.20 59.04
N PHE A 678 10.88 0.96 59.12
CA PHE A 678 11.48 2.22 59.60
C PHE A 678 11.40 2.56 61.10
N PRO A 679 11.15 1.62 62.05
CA PRO A 679 11.41 1.87 63.48
C PRO A 679 12.45 0.93 64.11
N ILE A 680 13.33 0.27 63.33
CA ILE A 680 14.32 -0.71 63.87
C ILE A 680 15.79 -0.24 63.75
N VAL A 681 16.09 0.85 63.02
CA VAL A 681 17.49 1.30 62.76
C VAL A 681 17.77 2.71 63.33
N SER A 682 17.21 3.04 64.50
CA SER A 682 17.43 4.34 65.16
C SER A 682 17.58 4.31 66.68
N GLN A 683 17.84 3.14 67.29
CA GLN A 683 18.30 3.02 68.68
C GLN A 683 19.49 2.07 68.84
N ALA A 684 20.67 2.47 68.35
CA ALA A 684 21.94 1.82 68.66
C ALA A 684 23.16 2.74 68.43
N ARG A 685 23.28 3.86 69.16
CA ARG A 685 24.55 4.61 69.40
C ARG A 685 24.43 5.81 70.35
N ILE A 686 24.08 5.57 71.62
CA ILE A 686 24.51 6.41 72.76
C ILE A 686 24.87 5.42 73.90
N VAL A 687 25.83 5.79 74.76
CA VAL A 687 26.45 4.99 75.84
C VAL A 687 27.55 4.02 75.39
N SER A 688 28.75 4.57 75.18
CA SER A 688 30.05 4.14 75.77
C SER A 688 31.15 5.06 75.25
#